data_AF-B1Z4T8-F1
#
_entry.id   AF-B1Z4T8-F1
#
_cell.length_a   1.000
_cell.length_b   1.000
_cell.length_c   1.000
_cell.angle_alpha   90.00
_cell.angle_beta   90.00
_cell.angle_gamma   90.00
#
_symmetry.space_group_name_H-M   'P 1'
#
loop_
_entity.id
_entity.type
_entity.pdbx_description
1 polymer ?
#
loop_
_entity_poly.entity_id
_entity_poly.type
_entity_poly.pdbx_seq_one_letter_code
_entity_poly.pdbx_strand_id
1 'polypeptide(L)'
;MSTAISDTPARAGIDIHQFYSLNIKGAPAAALADVYEFEGTRGIGEPTKYTIRFTHPRHDLSRSEFLNRMGAFVIQPPPRDRWSQPDDARRVSGVVTGFALKAANRDQSLYEIVLESRLALLRNAPKCRFFLDMNIPEIIERILREHEFNKIFADFEFRLNRTYRKRSFVMQWGEDDLAFITRLCRRSGIWFVCDAGERCEQVRFGDDYAHYRRDPERLTVAYRPYSGLDAGGIESVSALEMHAKTLPAAYAVRTFNTETAISDPIEAVSAVRDDRTTYGEAYTWGTPDQSEDEAKEEARLRSEAALAGQVEYRGECDMLDLVPGSVLKLSNRELPDAKHGLVVVRVTCGATRKKGYHVTFDAIPSDRQYRMPLKEETWPRIDGVITGTVASSSGEKDPYLDSQGKYIVDLHLDRDTRTPGLQSCPMRLAKPFAGPNQTGFHFGLVEGTVVGVSFLWGCVDLPFISHVLHTAQHTDPIVAGVPWGTRNTLRTRSNNTLEMDDRQGREHIKVATEHGKSQLNLGHMVDRGQSERGSGAELRSDGAAVLRGGRGVMVSAHARNGASGTQLDMQEAVAQLEDALALAKALASSAQASNAEAADIDGQRAANEALDQFHQPGVLVTAPASAGVVAGKSVQVVAGENIMSVAKGDASWSVWKRFTVSAHDMVSLFTQKGMSLIAAAGAVVVQAQRGRMQLASHEDMTVETVNGMLHVKSPKEIVMNVGGSYFRMTPGGIEMGTRGGVLFKTSSLKKTGPAQMDLGGAAFAPVFVPYTTGCDVWRTNPAFVPPHAPAAEIVAPENAVAPVPDAAGVAPSPLGDFFSRLSGSAVPPWASAFSPFDGKLSNVDTDIPKAKVTLNSPDDQKQTLVTPDPIKLANAVPCDWKISDLKADVKGHIESVSYWGVLNDRTPWRDPKTGAQYRGGGSRSSHFEFSYSEHDKAITCTVRAMLIPMDLFPVDLKGERDTSVPDDQASIPYEYSHHSMMMPGSTVDGVRMDYRDAVGPGFDVMALINRIEAVLNQGNYKLILDGCSKGAACGCRVKVKFRIDLRVSIKGAPINGFKPHVTLKLFPQVLRADTGAWGERHKWKDESKKIQDYPDANVEAHECGHYFNFPDEYYGQGGWLHESYIKNEEIDFSLVDANAGTRFWQGHSVANVMGDGANSPLQPGRSTASIEPYYLEYVRRQFSLATNKLWRVGYDA
;
A
#
# COMPACT_ATOMS: atom_id res chain seq x y z
N MET A 1 -32.89 34.83 -53.60
CA MET A 1 -33.20 35.91 -54.56
C MET A 1 -32.01 36.84 -54.61
N SER A 2 -31.71 37.46 -55.76
CA SER A 2 -30.58 38.39 -55.89
C SER A 2 -30.99 39.81 -55.54
N THR A 3 -30.19 40.50 -54.73
CA THR A 3 -30.22 41.95 -54.54
C THR A 3 -28.79 42.46 -54.64
N ALA A 4 -28.34 42.72 -55.86
CA ALA A 4 -27.06 43.38 -56.09
C ALA A 4 -27.06 44.76 -55.43
N ILE A 5 -25.90 45.19 -54.91
CA ILE A 5 -25.71 46.55 -54.42
C ILE A 5 -25.66 47.45 -55.66
N SER A 6 -26.73 48.21 -55.91
CA SER A 6 -26.77 49.15 -57.02
C SER A 6 -25.95 50.39 -56.72
N ASP A 7 -24.90 50.63 -57.51
CA ASP A 7 -24.19 51.90 -57.50
C ASP A 7 -25.17 53.05 -57.75
N THR A 8 -25.32 53.89 -56.73
CA THR A 8 -26.20 55.05 -56.78
C THR A 8 -25.34 56.24 -57.21
N PRO A 9 -25.56 56.84 -58.39
CA PRO A 9 -24.79 58.01 -58.80
C PRO A 9 -25.02 59.18 -57.84
N ALA A 10 -24.01 60.04 -57.70
CA ALA A 10 -24.05 61.16 -56.77
C ALA A 10 -25.29 62.04 -57.01
N ARG A 11 -26.04 62.34 -55.94
CA ARG A 11 -27.19 63.23 -56.00
C ARG A 11 -26.73 64.65 -56.34
N ALA A 12 -27.27 65.21 -57.42
CA ALA A 12 -27.15 66.64 -57.69
C ALA A 12 -27.76 67.46 -56.54
N GLY A 13 -27.01 68.44 -56.02
CA GLY A 13 -27.46 69.35 -54.97
C GLY A 13 -26.88 69.12 -53.56
N ILE A 14 -25.92 68.21 -53.39
CA ILE A 14 -25.09 68.12 -52.16
C ILE A 14 -23.75 68.81 -52.42
N ASP A 15 -23.22 69.52 -51.42
CA ASP A 15 -22.03 70.37 -51.55
C ASP A 15 -20.74 69.56 -51.80
N ILE A 16 -19.87 70.06 -52.68
CA ILE A 16 -18.75 69.35 -53.30
C ILE A 16 -17.49 69.27 -52.43
N HIS A 17 -17.67 69.29 -51.11
CA HIS A 17 -16.60 69.42 -50.11
C HIS A 17 -16.65 68.38 -48.97
N GLN A 18 -17.57 67.41 -49.00
CA GLN A 18 -17.63 66.32 -48.02
C GLN A 18 -16.68 65.16 -48.37
N PHE A 19 -15.42 65.26 -47.95
CA PHE A 19 -14.40 64.19 -48.06
C PHE A 19 -14.64 63.00 -47.12
N TYR A 20 -15.58 63.12 -46.17
CA TYR A 20 -15.93 62.09 -45.19
C TYR A 20 -17.45 61.91 -45.16
N SER A 21 -17.95 60.67 -45.23
CA SER A 21 -19.39 60.39 -45.23
C SER A 21 -19.76 59.07 -44.55
N LEU A 22 -21.04 58.93 -44.17
CA LEU A 22 -21.62 57.76 -43.51
C LEU A 22 -22.68 57.09 -44.38
N ASN A 23 -22.51 55.79 -44.63
CA ASN A 23 -23.48 54.96 -45.33
C ASN A 23 -23.98 53.85 -44.40
N ILE A 24 -25.13 54.05 -43.76
CA ILE A 24 -25.71 53.12 -42.77
C ILE A 24 -26.96 52.43 -43.34
N LYS A 25 -26.91 51.10 -43.50
CA LYS A 25 -27.98 50.30 -44.12
C LYS A 25 -29.27 50.39 -43.28
N GLY A 26 -30.30 51.02 -43.82
CA GLY A 26 -31.61 51.18 -43.17
C GLY A 26 -31.75 52.41 -42.26
N ALA A 27 -30.79 53.34 -42.26
CA ALA A 27 -30.85 54.60 -41.52
C ALA A 27 -30.70 55.79 -42.50
N PRO A 28 -31.77 56.18 -43.23
CA PRO A 28 -31.67 57.19 -44.29
C PRO A 28 -31.27 58.57 -43.79
N ALA A 29 -31.40 58.88 -42.49
CA ALA A 29 -30.87 60.11 -41.91
C ALA A 29 -29.33 60.21 -41.99
N ALA A 30 -28.61 59.07 -42.05
CA ALA A 30 -27.15 59.06 -42.18
C ALA A 30 -26.64 59.76 -43.45
N ALA A 31 -27.46 59.84 -44.51
CA ALA A 31 -27.11 60.53 -45.75
C ALA A 31 -27.08 62.07 -45.64
N LEU A 32 -27.49 62.64 -44.49
CA LEU A 32 -27.37 64.07 -44.16
C LEU A 32 -26.41 64.30 -42.96
N ALA A 33 -25.64 63.28 -42.57
CA ALA A 33 -24.67 63.37 -41.50
C ALA A 33 -23.39 64.10 -41.97
N ASP A 34 -23.20 65.32 -41.48
CA ASP A 34 -22.06 66.17 -41.84
C ASP A 34 -20.92 65.95 -40.83
N VAL A 35 -19.84 65.29 -41.23
CA VAL A 35 -18.79 64.82 -40.31
C VAL A 35 -18.06 66.00 -39.67
N TYR A 36 -17.94 65.98 -38.34
CA TYR A 36 -17.29 67.02 -37.55
C TYR A 36 -15.87 66.59 -37.13
N GLU A 37 -15.73 65.37 -36.63
CA GLU A 37 -14.45 64.70 -36.37
C GLU A 37 -14.62 63.18 -36.31
N PHE A 38 -13.53 62.45 -36.49
CA PHE A 38 -13.49 61.01 -36.21
C PHE A 38 -12.13 60.58 -35.67
N GLU A 39 -12.14 59.48 -34.93
CA GLU A 39 -10.97 58.74 -34.47
C GLU A 39 -11.19 57.24 -34.74
N GLY A 40 -10.30 56.63 -35.52
CA GLY A 40 -10.37 55.24 -35.97
C GLY A 40 -9.16 54.44 -35.52
N THR A 41 -9.38 53.39 -34.75
CA THR A 41 -8.35 52.45 -34.29
C THR A 41 -8.47 51.13 -35.04
N ARG A 42 -7.34 50.59 -35.51
CA ARG A 42 -7.22 49.25 -36.10
C ARG A 42 -5.94 48.62 -35.59
N GLY A 43 -5.98 47.35 -35.16
CA GLY A 43 -4.80 46.64 -34.67
C GLY A 43 -4.79 45.18 -35.09
N ILE A 44 -3.61 44.58 -35.16
CA ILE A 44 -3.48 43.14 -35.34
C ILE A 44 -3.96 42.45 -34.05
N GLY A 45 -5.05 41.68 -34.16
CA GLY A 45 -5.69 41.01 -33.03
C GLY A 45 -6.76 41.83 -32.31
N GLU A 46 -7.22 42.94 -32.89
CA GLU A 46 -8.28 43.79 -32.35
C GLU A 46 -9.35 44.08 -33.42
N PRO A 47 -10.66 44.03 -33.10
CA PRO A 47 -11.70 44.51 -34.00
C PRO A 47 -11.47 45.98 -34.37
N THR A 48 -11.58 46.32 -35.66
CA THR A 48 -11.54 47.71 -36.12
C THR A 48 -12.65 48.54 -35.45
N LYS A 49 -12.35 49.75 -35.00
CA LYS A 49 -13.27 50.66 -34.29
C LYS A 49 -13.11 52.10 -34.76
N TYR A 50 -14.21 52.75 -35.13
CA TYR A 50 -14.26 54.17 -35.48
C TYR A 50 -15.29 54.89 -34.62
N THR A 51 -14.85 55.89 -33.85
CA THR A 51 -15.71 56.84 -33.14
C THR A 51 -15.88 58.05 -34.03
N ILE A 52 -17.11 58.33 -34.49
CA ILE A 52 -17.40 59.33 -35.52
C ILE A 52 -18.42 60.31 -34.96
N ARG A 53 -18.08 61.60 -34.92
CA ARG A 53 -18.99 62.67 -34.54
C ARG A 53 -19.42 63.46 -35.77
N PHE A 54 -20.72 63.73 -35.87
CA PHE A 54 -21.32 64.41 -37.01
C PHE A 54 -22.41 65.38 -36.56
N THR A 55 -22.52 66.49 -37.27
CA THR A 55 -23.64 67.42 -37.14
C THR A 55 -24.79 67.02 -38.07
N HIS A 56 -26.02 67.22 -37.63
CA HIS A 56 -27.22 66.84 -38.37
C HIS A 56 -28.38 67.82 -38.09
N PRO A 57 -29.19 68.21 -39.10
CA PRO A 57 -30.25 69.22 -38.94
C PRO A 57 -31.50 68.71 -38.19
N ARG A 58 -31.76 67.40 -38.16
CA ARG A 58 -32.76 66.83 -37.23
C ARG A 58 -32.16 66.66 -35.84
N HIS A 59 -32.89 67.12 -34.83
CA HIS A 59 -32.57 66.96 -33.40
C HIS A 59 -33.15 65.69 -32.75
N ASP A 60 -33.96 64.92 -33.49
CA ASP A 60 -34.74 63.77 -32.99
C ASP A 60 -34.21 62.40 -33.44
N LEU A 61 -32.95 62.30 -33.89
CA LEU A 61 -32.38 61.02 -34.34
C LEU A 61 -32.41 59.97 -33.22
N SER A 62 -33.07 58.84 -33.49
CA SER A 62 -33.25 57.77 -32.51
C SER A 62 -32.10 56.77 -32.53
N ARG A 63 -31.68 56.32 -31.34
CA ARG A 63 -30.79 55.16 -31.17
C ARG A 63 -31.28 53.90 -31.89
N SER A 64 -32.60 53.75 -32.12
CA SER A 64 -33.20 52.60 -32.82
C SER A 64 -33.12 52.70 -34.35
N GLU A 65 -32.81 53.88 -34.90
CA GLU A 65 -32.49 54.02 -36.32
C GLU A 65 -31.08 53.49 -36.57
N PHE A 66 -30.11 53.81 -35.70
CA PHE A 66 -28.68 53.56 -35.89
C PHE A 66 -28.10 52.29 -35.23
N LEU A 67 -28.45 51.95 -33.98
CA LEU A 67 -27.80 50.84 -33.27
C LEU A 67 -28.06 49.49 -33.94
N ASN A 68 -27.03 48.63 -33.96
CA ASN A 68 -27.01 47.33 -34.64
C ASN A 68 -27.31 47.40 -36.16
N ARG A 69 -27.18 48.58 -36.78
CA ARG A 69 -27.16 48.70 -38.25
C ARG A 69 -25.75 48.47 -38.78
N MET A 70 -25.66 47.70 -39.86
CA MET A 70 -24.44 47.58 -40.64
C MET A 70 -24.27 48.81 -41.53
N GLY A 71 -23.03 49.20 -41.80
CA GLY A 71 -22.73 50.34 -42.65
C GLY A 71 -21.26 50.45 -42.97
N ALA A 72 -20.87 51.57 -43.59
CA ALA A 72 -19.49 51.94 -43.81
C ALA A 72 -19.26 53.42 -43.55
N PHE A 73 -18.11 53.74 -42.97
CA PHE A 73 -17.50 55.06 -43.03
C PHE A 73 -16.68 55.15 -44.33
N VAL A 74 -16.80 56.26 -45.05
CA VAL A 74 -16.17 56.44 -46.37
C VAL A 74 -15.29 57.69 -46.32
N ILE A 75 -14.01 57.51 -46.64
CA ILE A 75 -13.05 58.58 -46.87
C ILE A 75 -12.85 58.69 -48.39
N GLN A 76 -13.23 59.82 -48.97
CA GLN A 76 -12.96 60.16 -50.36
C GLN A 76 -11.74 61.09 -50.40
N PRO A 77 -10.58 60.65 -50.92
CA PRO A 77 -9.45 61.53 -51.13
C PRO A 77 -9.81 62.74 -52.01
N PRO A 78 -9.28 63.94 -51.74
CA PRO A 78 -9.38 65.06 -52.67
C PRO A 78 -8.63 64.73 -53.98
N PRO A 79 -9.10 65.20 -55.15
CA PRO A 79 -8.31 65.13 -56.37
C PRO A 79 -7.05 66.01 -56.23
N ARG A 80 -5.92 65.54 -56.75
CA ARG A 80 -4.59 66.17 -56.58
C ARG A 80 -4.50 67.55 -57.24
N ASP A 81 -5.24 67.71 -58.34
CA ASP A 81 -5.51 68.99 -58.99
C ASP A 81 -6.94 68.99 -59.56
N ARG A 82 -7.38 70.16 -60.08
CA ARG A 82 -8.76 70.38 -60.57
C ARG A 82 -9.16 69.53 -61.80
N TRP A 83 -8.20 68.92 -62.49
CA TRP A 83 -8.40 68.14 -63.72
C TRP A 83 -8.12 66.64 -63.53
N SER A 84 -7.38 66.27 -62.49
CA SER A 84 -7.21 64.89 -62.04
C SER A 84 -8.54 64.23 -61.63
N GLN A 85 -8.67 62.93 -61.85
CA GLN A 85 -9.74 62.14 -61.22
C GLN A 85 -9.43 61.97 -59.72
N PRO A 86 -10.43 61.92 -58.83
CA PRO A 86 -10.22 61.60 -57.42
C PRO A 86 -9.66 60.18 -57.26
N ASP A 87 -8.71 59.98 -56.33
CA ASP A 87 -8.23 58.65 -55.95
C ASP A 87 -9.39 57.83 -55.31
N ASP A 88 -9.32 56.49 -55.39
CA ASP A 88 -10.41 55.60 -54.94
C ASP A 88 -10.89 55.85 -53.50
N ALA A 89 -12.21 55.81 -53.25
CA ALA A 89 -12.75 55.95 -51.90
C ALA A 89 -12.29 54.81 -50.97
N ARG A 90 -11.61 55.13 -49.86
CA ARG A 90 -11.29 54.15 -48.82
C ARG A 90 -12.51 53.94 -47.92
N ARG A 91 -12.93 52.68 -47.76
CA ARG A 91 -14.13 52.30 -46.99
C ARG A 91 -13.78 51.47 -45.77
N VAL A 92 -14.35 51.82 -44.62
CA VAL A 92 -14.31 51.02 -43.40
C VAL A 92 -15.72 50.57 -43.08
N SER A 93 -16.02 49.31 -43.39
CA SER A 93 -17.29 48.68 -43.05
C SER A 93 -17.36 48.27 -41.58
N GLY A 94 -18.57 48.14 -41.06
CA GLY A 94 -18.83 47.60 -39.73
C GLY A 94 -20.30 47.61 -39.35
N VAL A 95 -20.57 47.58 -38.05
CA VAL A 95 -21.86 47.69 -37.39
C VAL A 95 -21.81 48.78 -36.32
N VAL A 96 -22.88 49.56 -36.18
CA VAL A 96 -22.95 50.64 -35.19
C VAL A 96 -23.28 50.05 -33.82
N THR A 97 -22.29 50.06 -32.93
CA THR A 97 -22.37 49.52 -31.56
C THR A 97 -22.70 50.58 -30.50
N GLY A 98 -22.42 51.85 -30.80
CA GLY A 98 -22.70 53.00 -29.91
C GLY A 98 -23.38 54.14 -30.65
N PHE A 99 -24.25 54.87 -29.94
CA PHE A 99 -24.96 56.06 -30.43
C PHE A 99 -25.22 57.01 -29.25
N ALA A 100 -24.89 58.30 -29.40
CA ALA A 100 -25.15 59.33 -28.41
C ALA A 100 -25.46 60.69 -29.06
N LEU A 101 -26.37 61.46 -28.44
CA LEU A 101 -26.49 62.90 -28.65
C LEU A 101 -25.47 63.59 -27.71
N LYS A 102 -24.62 64.46 -28.26
CA LYS A 102 -23.52 65.11 -27.51
C LYS A 102 -23.84 66.57 -27.18
N ALA A 103 -24.46 67.29 -28.13
CA ALA A 103 -24.90 68.66 -27.96
C ALA A 103 -26.02 68.98 -28.97
N ALA A 104 -26.80 70.02 -28.71
CA ALA A 104 -27.80 70.56 -29.63
C ALA A 104 -27.79 72.09 -29.59
N ASN A 105 -28.01 72.72 -30.74
CA ASN A 105 -28.36 74.14 -30.84
C ASN A 105 -29.66 74.28 -31.65
N ARG A 106 -30.03 75.50 -32.09
CA ARG A 106 -31.28 75.75 -32.82
C ARG A 106 -31.28 75.20 -34.26
N ASP A 107 -30.11 75.05 -34.86
CA ASP A 107 -29.96 74.83 -36.30
C ASP A 107 -29.46 73.41 -36.62
N GLN A 108 -28.67 72.80 -35.72
CA GLN A 108 -28.17 71.42 -35.83
C GLN A 108 -27.95 70.76 -34.45
N SER A 109 -27.96 69.43 -34.42
CA SER A 109 -27.48 68.60 -33.30
C SER A 109 -26.17 67.89 -33.63
N LEU A 110 -25.29 67.74 -32.63
CA LEU A 110 -24.05 66.97 -32.71
C LEU A 110 -24.27 65.57 -32.13
N TYR A 111 -24.14 64.55 -32.97
CA TYR A 111 -24.22 63.14 -32.60
C TYR A 111 -22.84 62.48 -32.63
N GLU A 112 -22.73 61.36 -31.93
CA GLU A 112 -21.57 60.47 -31.91
C GLU A 112 -22.06 59.04 -32.16
N ILE A 113 -21.41 58.33 -33.08
CA ILE A 113 -21.58 56.89 -33.26
C ILE A 113 -20.26 56.16 -33.09
N VAL A 114 -20.34 54.91 -32.66
CA VAL A 114 -19.22 53.96 -32.69
C VAL A 114 -19.55 52.91 -33.75
N LEU A 115 -18.77 52.90 -34.83
CA LEU A 115 -18.81 51.90 -35.89
C LEU A 115 -17.67 50.92 -35.65
N GLU A 116 -17.98 49.65 -35.39
CA GLU A 116 -16.98 48.60 -35.15
C GLU A 116 -17.14 47.45 -36.14
N SER A 117 -16.07 46.72 -36.38
CA SER A 117 -16.13 45.40 -37.01
C SER A 117 -17.22 44.55 -36.33
N ARG A 118 -18.01 43.81 -37.12
CA ARG A 118 -19.01 42.84 -36.64
C ARG A 118 -18.43 41.86 -35.64
N LEU A 119 -17.12 41.55 -35.72
CA LEU A 119 -16.43 40.71 -34.74
C LEU A 119 -16.54 41.26 -33.30
N ALA A 120 -16.72 42.57 -33.13
CA ALA A 120 -16.99 43.20 -31.83
C ALA A 120 -18.37 42.85 -31.24
N LEU A 121 -19.34 42.36 -32.01
CA LEU A 121 -20.64 41.92 -31.47
C LEU A 121 -20.53 40.65 -30.61
N LEU A 122 -19.46 39.86 -30.80
CA LEU A 122 -19.23 38.63 -30.05
C LEU A 122 -18.90 38.89 -28.57
N ARG A 123 -18.53 40.12 -28.20
CA ARG A 123 -17.98 40.49 -26.87
C ARG A 123 -19.00 40.68 -25.73
N ASN A 124 -20.23 40.20 -25.90
CA ASN A 124 -21.36 40.61 -25.05
C ASN A 124 -21.96 39.48 -24.19
N ALA A 125 -21.56 38.23 -24.40
CA ALA A 125 -22.14 37.07 -23.72
C ALA A 125 -21.07 36.03 -23.37
N PRO A 126 -20.56 36.04 -22.13
CA PRO A 126 -19.69 34.98 -21.61
C PRO A 126 -20.34 33.60 -21.68
N LYS A 127 -19.54 32.57 -21.98
CA LYS A 127 -19.99 31.18 -22.09
C LYS A 127 -19.10 30.23 -21.28
N CYS A 128 -19.67 29.07 -20.98
CA CYS A 128 -18.99 27.89 -20.50
C CYS A 128 -19.34 26.73 -21.43
N ARG A 129 -18.40 26.29 -22.28
CA ARG A 129 -18.55 25.16 -23.23
C ARG A 129 -17.16 24.64 -23.62
N PHE A 130 -17.11 23.50 -24.31
CA PHE A 130 -15.84 22.92 -24.78
C PHE A 130 -15.95 22.29 -26.17
N PHE A 131 -14.78 22.12 -26.79
CA PHE A 131 -14.59 21.54 -28.12
C PHE A 131 -13.74 20.27 -27.98
N LEU A 132 -14.08 19.23 -28.74
CA LEU A 132 -13.44 17.91 -28.71
C LEU A 132 -12.82 17.60 -30.08
N ASP A 133 -11.62 17.03 -30.10
CA ASP A 133 -10.88 16.57 -31.28
C ASP A 133 -10.77 17.57 -32.45
N MET A 134 -10.71 18.86 -32.11
CA MET A 134 -10.55 19.98 -33.04
C MET A 134 -9.19 20.68 -32.84
N ASN A 135 -8.63 21.19 -33.92
CA ASN A 135 -7.47 22.10 -33.88
C ASN A 135 -7.94 23.56 -33.67
N ILE A 136 -7.00 24.47 -33.40
CA ILE A 136 -7.34 25.85 -33.06
C ILE A 136 -8.04 26.60 -34.22
N PRO A 137 -7.56 26.56 -35.48
CA PRO A 137 -8.31 27.07 -36.63
C PRO A 137 -9.73 26.50 -36.76
N GLU A 138 -9.92 25.18 -36.64
CA GLU A 138 -11.24 24.52 -36.71
C GLU A 138 -12.24 25.05 -35.66
N ILE A 139 -11.77 25.36 -34.44
CA ILE A 139 -12.60 25.93 -33.37
C ILE A 139 -12.99 27.38 -33.70
N ILE A 140 -12.04 28.20 -34.11
CA ILE A 140 -12.28 29.61 -34.48
C ILE A 140 -13.25 29.66 -35.68
N GLU A 141 -13.00 28.85 -36.70
CA GLU A 141 -13.88 28.68 -37.85
C GLU A 141 -15.31 28.31 -37.43
N ARG A 142 -15.47 27.30 -36.56
CA ARG A 142 -16.80 26.88 -36.09
C ARG A 142 -17.54 28.05 -35.45
N ILE A 143 -16.91 28.83 -34.57
CA ILE A 143 -17.54 29.97 -33.89
C ILE A 143 -17.90 31.07 -34.90
N LEU A 144 -17.02 31.39 -35.85
CA LEU A 144 -17.32 32.36 -36.92
C LEU A 144 -18.50 31.91 -37.81
N ARG A 145 -18.61 30.61 -38.09
CA ARG A 145 -19.75 30.02 -38.80
C ARG A 145 -21.04 29.98 -37.97
N GLU A 146 -20.95 29.80 -36.64
CA GLU A 146 -22.07 29.96 -35.69
C GLU A 146 -22.58 31.43 -35.68
N HIS A 147 -21.72 32.43 -35.95
CA HIS A 147 -22.07 33.86 -36.09
C HIS A 147 -22.29 34.35 -37.54
N GLU A 148 -22.40 33.43 -38.49
CA GLU A 148 -22.71 33.64 -39.92
C GLU A 148 -21.68 34.44 -40.76
N PHE A 149 -20.39 34.44 -40.36
CA PHE A 149 -19.26 35.03 -41.12
C PHE A 149 -18.89 34.23 -42.40
N ASN A 150 -19.87 33.65 -43.07
CA ASN A 150 -19.70 32.91 -44.32
C ASN A 150 -20.94 32.91 -45.24
N LYS A 151 -22.13 33.28 -44.72
CA LYS A 151 -23.40 33.20 -45.46
C LYS A 151 -24.00 34.55 -45.83
N ILE A 152 -24.07 35.49 -44.87
CA ILE A 152 -24.94 36.67 -44.99
C ILE A 152 -24.21 37.99 -44.65
N PHE A 153 -23.48 38.05 -43.54
CA PHE A 153 -23.13 39.34 -42.93
C PHE A 153 -21.66 39.75 -43.04
N ALA A 154 -20.73 38.81 -43.04
CA ALA A 154 -19.29 39.04 -43.11
C ALA A 154 -18.60 37.78 -43.64
N ASP A 155 -17.28 37.85 -43.84
CA ASP A 155 -16.46 36.77 -44.38
C ASP A 155 -15.19 36.56 -43.53
N PHE A 156 -14.53 35.41 -43.64
CA PHE A 156 -13.22 35.16 -43.06
C PHE A 156 -12.30 34.39 -44.02
N GLU A 157 -11.00 34.48 -43.79
CA GLU A 157 -9.96 33.78 -44.55
C GLU A 157 -8.85 33.32 -43.60
N PHE A 158 -8.38 32.08 -43.72
CA PHE A 158 -7.19 31.59 -43.04
C PHE A 158 -6.04 31.46 -44.03
N ARG A 159 -4.95 32.22 -43.84
CA ARG A 159 -3.67 32.04 -44.53
C ARG A 159 -2.63 31.60 -43.51
N LEU A 160 -2.43 30.29 -43.40
CA LEU A 160 -1.60 29.70 -42.37
C LEU A 160 -0.53 28.81 -43.01
N ASN A 161 0.74 29.06 -42.68
CA ASN A 161 1.88 28.26 -43.14
C ASN A 161 2.19 27.08 -42.18
N ARG A 162 1.76 27.14 -40.91
CA ARG A 162 1.99 26.06 -39.93
C ARG A 162 0.85 25.04 -39.91
N THR A 163 1.17 23.81 -39.53
CA THR A 163 0.18 22.77 -39.22
C THR A 163 -0.25 22.86 -37.75
N TYR A 164 -1.55 22.69 -37.49
CA TYR A 164 -2.12 22.86 -36.15
C TYR A 164 -2.65 21.54 -35.62
N ARG A 165 -2.12 21.09 -34.47
CA ARG A 165 -2.56 19.85 -33.82
C ARG A 165 -4.02 19.93 -33.39
N LYS A 166 -4.74 18.81 -33.54
CA LYS A 166 -6.03 18.61 -32.87
C LYS A 166 -5.79 18.44 -31.37
N ARG A 167 -6.71 18.95 -30.55
CA ARG A 167 -6.69 18.83 -29.08
C ARG A 167 -7.94 18.07 -28.66
N SER A 168 -7.79 17.08 -27.79
CA SER A 168 -8.90 16.23 -27.32
C SER A 168 -9.92 17.00 -26.47
N PHE A 169 -9.50 18.09 -25.83
CA PHE A 169 -10.35 19.00 -25.08
C PHE A 169 -9.81 20.43 -25.20
N VAL A 170 -10.68 21.39 -25.50
CA VAL A 170 -10.39 22.84 -25.42
C VAL A 170 -11.58 23.54 -24.82
N MET A 171 -11.39 24.31 -23.74
CA MET A 171 -12.48 24.88 -22.96
C MET A 171 -12.56 26.41 -23.07
N GLN A 172 -13.78 26.91 -23.29
CA GLN A 172 -14.21 28.30 -23.12
C GLN A 172 -14.84 28.40 -21.73
N TRP A 173 -14.31 29.24 -20.84
CA TRP A 173 -14.74 29.31 -19.44
C TRP A 173 -14.84 30.75 -18.96
N GLY A 174 -16.07 31.25 -18.77
CA GLY A 174 -16.32 32.63 -18.35
C GLY A 174 -15.95 33.68 -19.40
N GLU A 175 -15.66 33.25 -20.63
CA GLU A 175 -15.21 34.10 -21.74
C GLU A 175 -16.32 34.26 -22.79
N ASP A 176 -16.46 35.46 -23.33
CA ASP A 176 -17.24 35.66 -24.55
C ASP A 176 -16.50 35.10 -25.78
N ASP A 177 -17.18 35.04 -26.94
CA ASP A 177 -16.62 34.42 -28.14
C ASP A 177 -15.45 35.21 -28.75
N LEU A 178 -15.42 36.54 -28.59
CA LEU A 178 -14.29 37.37 -29.06
C LEU A 178 -13.08 37.16 -28.14
N ALA A 179 -13.27 37.19 -26.83
CA ALA A 179 -12.22 36.93 -25.84
C ALA A 179 -11.60 35.55 -26.06
N PHE A 180 -12.43 34.52 -26.24
CA PHE A 180 -12.00 33.16 -26.51
C PHE A 180 -11.22 33.05 -27.82
N ILE A 181 -11.73 33.54 -28.96
CA ILE A 181 -10.99 33.58 -30.23
C ILE A 181 -9.64 34.30 -30.06
N THR A 182 -9.63 35.44 -29.36
CA THR A 182 -8.42 36.24 -29.13
C THR A 182 -7.38 35.48 -28.29
N ARG A 183 -7.80 34.76 -27.25
CA ARG A 183 -6.92 33.87 -26.46
C ARG A 183 -6.38 32.71 -27.30
N LEU A 184 -7.23 32.07 -28.09
CA LEU A 184 -6.84 30.98 -28.97
C LEU A 184 -5.81 31.43 -30.02
N CYS A 185 -6.00 32.60 -30.62
CA CYS A 185 -5.04 33.22 -31.54
C CYS A 185 -3.67 33.43 -30.87
N ARG A 186 -3.63 34.16 -29.74
CA ARG A 186 -2.39 34.40 -28.95
C ARG A 186 -1.61 33.12 -28.71
N ARG A 187 -2.26 32.14 -28.11
CA ARG A 187 -1.67 30.86 -27.69
C ARG A 187 -1.23 29.97 -28.84
N SER A 188 -1.88 30.06 -29.99
CA SER A 188 -1.48 29.30 -31.19
C SER A 188 -0.44 30.01 -32.05
N GLY A 189 -0.10 31.27 -31.73
CA GLY A 189 0.76 32.13 -32.54
C GLY A 189 0.10 32.70 -33.79
N ILE A 190 -1.22 32.54 -33.92
CA ILE A 190 -2.03 33.13 -34.99
C ILE A 190 -2.32 34.58 -34.64
N TRP A 191 -2.31 35.43 -35.65
CA TRP A 191 -2.81 36.80 -35.61
C TRP A 191 -4.01 36.98 -36.55
N PHE A 192 -4.78 38.06 -36.38
CA PHE A 192 -5.86 38.41 -37.30
C PHE A 192 -5.97 39.91 -37.55
N VAL A 193 -6.57 40.29 -38.67
CA VAL A 193 -6.91 41.67 -39.02
C VAL A 193 -8.29 41.74 -39.66
N CYS A 194 -8.95 42.89 -39.53
CA CYS A 194 -10.23 43.17 -40.19
C CYS A 194 -9.99 44.04 -41.44
N ASP A 195 -10.26 43.48 -42.61
CA ASP A 195 -10.16 44.12 -43.92
C ASP A 195 -11.56 44.47 -44.48
N ALA A 196 -11.60 45.27 -45.54
CA ALA A 196 -12.84 45.53 -46.26
C ALA A 196 -13.26 44.27 -47.05
N GLY A 197 -14.52 43.85 -46.93
CA GLY A 197 -15.08 42.72 -47.68
C GLY A 197 -16.31 43.14 -48.48
N GLU A 198 -16.75 42.28 -49.41
CA GLU A 198 -17.90 42.57 -50.30
C GLU A 198 -19.21 42.80 -49.53
N ARG A 199 -19.40 42.07 -48.41
CA ARG A 199 -20.63 42.10 -47.59
C ARG A 199 -20.58 43.18 -46.51
N CYS A 200 -19.46 43.20 -45.80
CA CYS A 200 -19.10 44.12 -44.73
C CYS A 200 -17.57 44.11 -44.58
N GLU A 201 -17.05 43.17 -43.79
CA GLU A 201 -15.64 42.97 -43.50
C GLU A 201 -15.21 41.55 -43.87
N GLN A 202 -13.91 41.39 -44.13
CA GLN A 202 -13.24 40.10 -44.18
C GLN A 202 -12.27 40.02 -43.01
N VAL A 203 -12.40 39.00 -42.15
CA VAL A 203 -11.44 38.74 -41.06
C VAL A 203 -10.36 37.80 -41.58
N ARG A 204 -9.15 38.32 -41.82
CA ARG A 204 -8.02 37.51 -42.28
C ARG A 204 -7.17 37.06 -41.10
N PHE A 205 -7.01 35.75 -40.94
CA PHE A 205 -6.11 35.11 -39.99
C PHE A 205 -4.78 34.78 -40.68
N GLY A 206 -3.67 34.99 -39.97
CA GLY A 206 -2.31 34.78 -40.45
C GLY A 206 -1.40 34.23 -39.36
N ASP A 207 -0.31 33.55 -39.73
CA ASP A 207 0.72 33.10 -38.78
C ASP A 207 2.16 33.36 -39.25
N ASP A 208 2.35 34.06 -40.38
CA ASP A 208 3.67 34.18 -41.01
C ASP A 208 3.90 35.54 -41.68
N TYR A 209 5.18 35.95 -41.76
CA TYR A 209 5.58 37.20 -42.40
C TYR A 209 5.30 37.19 -43.92
N ALA A 210 5.17 36.02 -44.55
CA ALA A 210 4.70 35.89 -45.93
C ALA A 210 3.29 36.46 -46.16
N HIS A 211 2.46 36.56 -45.10
CA HIS A 211 1.08 37.03 -45.19
C HIS A 211 0.90 38.53 -44.86
N TYR A 212 1.98 39.25 -44.53
CA TYR A 212 1.96 40.72 -44.42
C TYR A 212 1.70 41.38 -45.80
N ARG A 213 0.88 42.44 -45.84
CA ARG A 213 0.63 43.25 -47.05
C ARG A 213 1.92 43.97 -47.45
N ARG A 214 2.42 43.66 -48.65
CA ARG A 214 3.55 44.35 -49.29
C ARG A 214 3.07 44.97 -50.59
N ASP A 215 3.27 46.27 -50.72
CA ASP A 215 2.80 47.11 -51.81
C ASP A 215 3.88 48.19 -52.00
N PRO A 216 4.95 47.91 -52.76
CA PRO A 216 6.13 48.79 -52.81
C PRO A 216 5.83 50.17 -53.38
N GLU A 217 4.80 50.31 -54.20
CA GLU A 217 4.39 51.58 -54.82
C GLU A 217 3.69 52.50 -53.80
N ARG A 218 2.86 51.94 -52.91
CA ARG A 218 2.09 52.73 -51.92
C ARG A 218 2.67 52.74 -50.51
N LEU A 219 3.54 51.78 -50.16
CA LEU A 219 4.12 51.64 -48.82
C LEU A 219 5.63 51.99 -48.75
N THR A 220 6.22 52.49 -49.84
CA THR A 220 7.60 53.03 -49.83
C THR A 220 7.57 54.56 -49.88
N VAL A 221 7.57 55.22 -48.72
CA VAL A 221 7.40 56.69 -48.59
C VAL A 221 8.63 57.37 -48.00
N ALA A 222 8.72 58.69 -48.13
CA ALA A 222 9.80 59.46 -47.51
C ALA A 222 9.57 59.72 -46.02
N TYR A 223 10.64 59.75 -45.23
CA TYR A 223 10.66 60.37 -43.91
C TYR A 223 10.85 61.89 -44.08
N ARG A 224 9.92 62.69 -43.55
CA ARG A 224 9.86 64.15 -43.72
C ARG A 224 9.42 64.84 -42.41
N PRO A 225 10.33 65.13 -41.48
CA PRO A 225 9.99 65.80 -40.23
C PRO A 225 9.44 67.22 -40.49
N TYR A 226 8.42 67.63 -39.73
CA TYR A 226 7.78 68.95 -39.86
C TYR A 226 8.81 70.08 -39.76
N SER A 227 9.05 70.76 -40.88
CA SER A 227 10.15 71.72 -41.06
C SER A 227 9.75 72.90 -41.97
N GLY A 228 8.47 73.30 -41.93
CA GLY A 228 7.93 74.40 -42.72
C GLY A 228 6.43 74.61 -42.52
N LEU A 229 5.83 75.46 -43.36
CA LEU A 229 4.38 75.76 -43.39
C LEU A 229 3.59 74.92 -44.41
N ASP A 230 4.26 74.09 -45.20
CA ASP A 230 3.65 73.29 -46.27
C ASP A 230 4.10 71.83 -46.21
N ALA A 231 3.13 70.93 -46.36
CA ALA A 231 3.32 69.52 -46.63
C ALA A 231 2.69 69.25 -48.00
N GLY A 232 3.49 69.44 -49.05
CA GLY A 232 3.02 69.61 -50.44
C GLY A 232 2.41 68.38 -51.12
N GLY A 233 1.28 67.89 -50.60
CA GLY A 233 0.38 66.92 -51.24
C GLY A 233 0.92 65.50 -51.45
N ILE A 234 2.02 65.11 -50.80
CA ILE A 234 2.69 63.82 -50.99
C ILE A 234 2.83 63.11 -49.64
N GLU A 235 2.18 61.95 -49.52
CA GLU A 235 2.17 61.14 -48.30
C GLU A 235 3.59 60.82 -47.79
N SER A 236 3.80 60.92 -46.48
CA SER A 236 5.10 60.75 -45.84
C SER A 236 5.03 60.46 -44.33
N VAL A 237 6.10 59.89 -43.78
CA VAL A 237 6.26 59.69 -42.33
C VAL A 237 6.88 60.94 -41.72
N SER A 238 6.14 61.63 -40.85
CA SER A 238 6.51 62.91 -40.26
C SER A 238 7.19 62.79 -38.89
N ALA A 239 6.93 61.72 -38.15
CA ALA A 239 7.63 61.40 -36.89
C ALA A 239 7.94 59.90 -36.82
N LEU A 240 9.05 59.53 -36.16
CA LEU A 240 9.39 58.14 -35.88
C LEU A 240 10.32 58.01 -34.66
N GLU A 241 9.79 57.38 -33.62
CA GLU A 241 10.44 56.99 -32.37
C GLU A 241 10.73 55.48 -32.37
N MET A 242 11.68 55.04 -31.54
CA MET A 242 12.00 53.63 -31.34
C MET A 242 12.20 53.34 -29.86
N HIS A 243 11.60 52.26 -29.39
CA HIS A 243 11.71 51.74 -28.03
C HIS A 243 12.24 50.31 -28.07
N ALA A 244 13.21 49.99 -27.24
CA ALA A 244 13.76 48.64 -27.11
C ALA A 244 13.79 48.17 -25.65
N LYS A 245 13.62 46.86 -25.42
CA LYS A 245 13.67 46.24 -24.08
C LYS A 245 14.48 44.95 -24.07
N THR A 246 15.20 44.71 -22.97
CA THR A 246 15.84 43.42 -22.67
C THR A 246 14.79 42.33 -22.50
N LEU A 247 15.14 41.12 -22.94
CA LEU A 247 14.32 39.91 -22.86
C LEU A 247 15.13 38.75 -22.24
N PRO A 248 14.45 37.70 -21.73
CA PRO A 248 15.05 36.38 -21.51
C PRO A 248 15.89 35.91 -22.72
N ALA A 249 17.06 35.35 -22.44
CA ALA A 249 17.94 34.71 -23.42
C ALA A 249 17.48 33.29 -23.76
N ALA A 250 16.67 32.67 -22.91
CA ALA A 250 16.04 31.37 -23.16
C ALA A 250 14.60 31.31 -22.64
N TYR A 251 13.77 30.51 -23.31
CA TYR A 251 12.39 30.19 -22.94
C TYR A 251 12.28 28.68 -22.77
N ALA A 252 12.16 28.24 -21.52
CA ALA A 252 12.02 26.83 -21.17
C ALA A 252 10.55 26.49 -20.92
N VAL A 253 10.08 25.36 -21.45
CA VAL A 253 8.74 24.82 -21.24
C VAL A 253 8.88 23.40 -20.74
N ARG A 254 8.26 23.09 -19.59
CA ARG A 254 8.28 21.77 -18.98
C ARG A 254 6.89 21.34 -18.50
N THR A 255 6.52 20.10 -18.74
CA THR A 255 5.21 19.57 -18.32
C THR A 255 5.26 18.07 -18.02
N PHE A 256 4.20 17.57 -17.40
CA PHE A 256 4.00 16.17 -17.07
C PHE A 256 2.78 15.63 -17.83
N ASN A 257 3.03 14.97 -18.96
CA ASN A 257 1.99 14.22 -19.66
C ASN A 257 1.81 12.84 -19.01
N THR A 258 0.56 12.53 -18.68
CA THR A 258 0.12 11.30 -18.02
C THR A 258 -0.22 10.16 -18.99
N GLU A 259 -0.24 10.45 -20.29
CA GLU A 259 -0.50 9.48 -21.37
C GLU A 259 0.80 8.85 -21.89
N THR A 260 1.95 9.41 -21.52
CA THR A 260 3.31 8.94 -21.82
C THR A 260 3.98 8.30 -20.60
N ALA A 261 5.17 7.71 -20.79
CA ALA A 261 5.94 7.13 -19.70
C ALA A 261 6.32 8.18 -18.64
N ILE A 262 6.23 7.79 -17.36
CA ILE A 262 6.40 8.69 -16.19
C ILE A 262 7.88 9.01 -15.91
N SER A 263 8.82 8.31 -16.54
CA SER A 263 10.27 8.43 -16.28
C SER A 263 10.83 9.81 -16.59
N ASP A 264 10.36 10.43 -17.66
CA ASP A 264 10.97 11.63 -18.25
C ASP A 264 9.91 12.72 -18.41
N PRO A 265 10.11 13.92 -17.83
CA PRO A 265 9.22 15.05 -18.06
C PRO A 265 9.37 15.54 -19.50
N ILE A 266 8.28 16.02 -20.09
CA ILE A 266 8.35 16.66 -21.40
C ILE A 266 8.97 18.04 -21.18
N GLU A 267 10.12 18.30 -21.81
CA GLU A 267 10.88 19.53 -21.63
C GLU A 267 11.51 19.99 -22.94
N ALA A 268 11.46 21.30 -23.21
CA ALA A 268 12.10 21.92 -24.36
C ALA A 268 12.51 23.36 -24.06
N VAL A 269 13.56 23.84 -24.74
CA VAL A 269 14.10 25.20 -24.57
C VAL A 269 14.31 25.87 -25.92
N SER A 270 13.77 27.08 -26.08
CA SER A 270 14.05 27.96 -27.21
C SER A 270 15.01 29.08 -26.77
N ALA A 271 16.25 29.07 -27.27
CA ALA A 271 17.27 30.05 -26.93
C ALA A 271 17.35 31.16 -28.00
N VAL A 272 17.31 32.42 -27.56
CA VAL A 272 17.64 33.58 -28.39
C VAL A 272 19.17 33.61 -28.55
N ARG A 273 19.64 33.53 -29.79
CA ARG A 273 21.08 33.52 -30.12
C ARG A 273 21.52 34.85 -30.69
N ASP A 274 22.82 35.11 -30.55
CA ASP A 274 23.55 36.24 -31.16
C ASP A 274 23.10 37.66 -30.74
N ASP A 275 22.09 37.79 -29.87
CA ASP A 275 21.64 39.05 -29.29
C ASP A 275 22.18 39.28 -27.86
N ARG A 276 23.09 40.24 -27.75
CA ARG A 276 23.77 40.64 -26.51
C ARG A 276 22.91 41.50 -25.56
N THR A 277 21.68 41.83 -25.93
CA THR A 277 20.73 42.59 -25.09
C THR A 277 19.84 41.70 -24.21
N THR A 278 19.97 40.37 -24.36
CA THR A 278 19.19 39.37 -23.63
C THR A 278 19.86 38.91 -22.33
N TYR A 279 19.06 38.47 -21.35
CA TYR A 279 19.56 38.00 -20.04
C TYR A 279 18.59 37.04 -19.35
N GLY A 280 19.13 35.95 -18.78
CA GLY A 280 18.38 34.98 -17.97
C GLY A 280 17.48 34.03 -18.78
N GLU A 281 16.73 33.19 -18.06
CA GLU A 281 15.80 32.21 -18.63
C GLU A 281 14.38 32.45 -18.10
N ALA A 282 13.37 32.34 -18.97
CA ALA A 282 11.96 32.32 -18.62
C ALA A 282 11.43 30.89 -18.65
N TYR A 283 11.19 30.32 -17.48
CA TYR A 283 10.71 28.95 -17.30
C TYR A 283 9.18 28.91 -17.13
N THR A 284 8.52 28.04 -17.90
CA THR A 284 7.06 27.79 -17.86
C THR A 284 6.81 26.33 -17.45
N TRP A 285 5.94 26.13 -16.45
CA TRP A 285 5.48 24.80 -16.04
C TRP A 285 3.99 24.57 -16.34
N GLY A 286 3.64 23.35 -16.75
CA GLY A 286 2.25 22.86 -16.76
C GLY A 286 1.45 23.22 -18.01
N THR A 287 2.11 23.35 -19.16
CA THR A 287 1.43 23.46 -20.46
C THR A 287 0.80 22.11 -20.86
N PRO A 288 -0.33 22.08 -21.60
CA PRO A 288 -1.00 20.84 -21.98
C PRO A 288 -0.37 20.20 -23.23
N ASP A 289 0.94 19.99 -23.18
CA ASP A 289 1.73 19.38 -24.26
C ASP A 289 1.97 17.89 -23.96
N GLN A 290 1.91 17.10 -25.03
CA GLN A 290 1.83 15.64 -25.01
C GLN A 290 3.07 14.98 -25.64
N SER A 291 3.91 15.75 -26.34
CA SER A 291 5.22 15.31 -26.84
C SER A 291 6.28 16.40 -26.71
N GLU A 292 7.55 16.00 -26.82
CA GLU A 292 8.71 16.91 -26.84
C GLU A 292 8.63 17.94 -27.98
N ASP A 293 8.10 17.55 -29.15
CA ASP A 293 7.97 18.45 -30.30
C ASP A 293 6.86 19.49 -30.11
N GLU A 294 5.81 19.18 -29.36
CA GLU A 294 4.81 20.18 -28.95
C GLU A 294 5.41 21.18 -27.95
N ALA A 295 6.23 20.73 -27.00
CA ALA A 295 6.93 21.62 -26.08
C ALA A 295 7.99 22.50 -26.79
N LYS A 296 8.68 21.98 -27.81
CA LYS A 296 9.56 22.78 -28.69
C LYS A 296 8.79 23.89 -29.40
N GLU A 297 7.59 23.58 -29.91
CA GLU A 297 6.74 24.57 -30.57
C GLU A 297 6.19 25.62 -29.59
N GLU A 298 5.76 25.22 -28.39
CA GLU A 298 5.30 26.13 -27.33
C GLU A 298 6.45 27.04 -26.83
N ALA A 299 7.65 26.49 -26.63
CA ALA A 299 8.86 27.26 -26.28
C ALA A 299 9.26 28.24 -27.40
N ARG A 300 9.16 27.81 -28.67
CA ARG A 300 9.41 28.65 -29.84
C ARG A 300 8.40 29.79 -29.94
N LEU A 301 7.10 29.52 -29.76
CA LEU A 301 6.05 30.54 -29.77
C LEU A 301 6.25 31.60 -28.68
N ARG A 302 6.68 31.20 -27.48
CA ARG A 302 7.04 32.11 -26.38
C ARG A 302 8.21 33.03 -26.76
N SER A 303 9.26 32.45 -27.32
CA SER A 303 10.44 33.19 -27.81
C SER A 303 10.09 34.16 -28.94
N GLU A 304 9.37 33.71 -29.98
CA GLU A 304 8.92 34.53 -31.10
C GLU A 304 8.00 35.69 -30.64
N ALA A 305 7.08 35.44 -29.69
CA ALA A 305 6.18 36.47 -29.17
C ALA A 305 6.89 37.53 -28.32
N ALA A 306 7.95 37.17 -27.60
CA ALA A 306 8.79 38.12 -26.91
C ALA A 306 9.65 38.92 -27.91
N LEU A 307 10.31 38.26 -28.85
CA LEU A 307 11.16 38.87 -29.88
C LEU A 307 10.40 39.86 -30.77
N ALA A 308 9.12 39.60 -31.07
CA ALA A 308 8.25 40.53 -31.78
C ALA A 308 8.14 41.88 -31.04
N GLY A 309 8.02 41.86 -29.71
CA GLY A 309 7.95 43.06 -28.86
C GLY A 309 9.31 43.59 -28.38
N GLN A 310 10.45 43.05 -28.82
CA GLN A 310 11.75 43.51 -28.31
C GLN A 310 12.07 44.95 -28.75
N VAL A 311 11.73 45.27 -30.00
CA VAL A 311 12.03 46.54 -30.68
C VAL A 311 10.73 47.02 -31.34
N GLU A 312 10.16 48.07 -30.76
CA GLU A 312 8.87 48.65 -31.14
C GLU A 312 9.11 50.07 -31.67
N TYR A 313 8.58 50.38 -32.85
CA TYR A 313 8.64 51.68 -33.49
C TYR A 313 7.28 52.36 -33.40
N ARG A 314 7.27 53.66 -33.09
CA ARG A 314 6.05 54.47 -33.07
C ARG A 314 6.22 55.67 -33.97
N GLY A 315 5.27 55.94 -34.86
CA GLY A 315 5.42 57.00 -35.85
C GLY A 315 4.13 57.76 -36.16
N GLU A 316 4.28 58.88 -36.86
CA GLU A 316 3.19 59.67 -37.42
C GLU A 316 3.33 59.77 -38.95
N CYS A 317 2.21 59.73 -39.65
CA CYS A 317 2.11 59.95 -41.10
C CYS A 317 0.71 60.44 -41.50
N ASP A 318 0.52 60.74 -42.77
CA ASP A 318 -0.74 61.11 -43.42
C ASP A 318 -1.32 60.00 -44.33
N MET A 319 -0.64 58.84 -44.42
CA MET A 319 -0.95 57.76 -45.34
C MET A 319 -2.37 57.16 -45.19
N LEU A 320 -3.16 57.20 -46.26
CA LEU A 320 -4.52 56.62 -46.31
C LEU A 320 -4.53 55.10 -46.51
N ASP A 321 -3.48 54.53 -47.12
CA ASP A 321 -3.36 53.08 -47.38
C ASP A 321 -2.67 52.28 -46.25
N LEU A 322 -2.21 52.97 -45.20
CA LEU A 322 -1.52 52.33 -44.08
C LEU A 322 -2.52 51.61 -43.15
N VAL A 323 -2.36 50.29 -43.02
CA VAL A 323 -3.25 49.40 -42.26
C VAL A 323 -2.43 48.39 -41.45
N PRO A 324 -2.99 47.78 -40.39
CA PRO A 324 -2.28 46.74 -39.66
C PRO A 324 -1.95 45.55 -40.59
N GLY A 325 -0.74 45.02 -40.49
CA GLY A 325 -0.19 44.02 -41.39
C GLY A 325 0.49 44.59 -42.65
N SER A 326 0.46 45.91 -42.90
CA SER A 326 1.27 46.53 -43.98
C SER A 326 2.75 46.61 -43.61
N VAL A 327 3.64 46.30 -44.55
CA VAL A 327 5.09 46.57 -44.45
C VAL A 327 5.40 47.94 -45.04
N LEU A 328 5.68 48.90 -44.16
CA LEU A 328 6.10 50.27 -44.45
C LEU A 328 7.62 50.32 -44.65
N LYS A 329 8.09 50.96 -45.73
CA LYS A 329 9.52 51.21 -45.95
C LYS A 329 9.79 52.70 -46.16
N LEU A 330 10.88 53.19 -45.57
CA LEU A 330 11.36 54.55 -45.78
C LEU A 330 12.28 54.62 -47.00
N SER A 331 12.04 55.56 -47.91
CA SER A 331 12.79 55.71 -49.17
C SER A 331 14.11 56.48 -49.03
N ASN A 332 14.27 57.26 -47.96
CA ASN A 332 15.37 58.20 -47.75
C ASN A 332 16.07 58.05 -46.36
N ARG A 333 15.74 57.00 -45.60
CA ARG A 333 16.29 56.74 -44.26
C ARG A 333 16.33 55.25 -43.99
N GLU A 334 17.52 54.69 -43.76
CA GLU A 334 17.64 53.30 -43.29
C GLU A 334 17.45 53.22 -41.76
N LEU A 335 17.00 52.05 -41.28
CA LEU A 335 16.74 51.76 -39.87
C LEU A 335 17.56 50.50 -39.50
N PRO A 336 18.50 50.56 -38.53
CA PRO A 336 19.44 49.47 -38.25
C PRO A 336 18.76 48.12 -37.95
N ASP A 337 17.72 48.14 -37.12
CA ASP A 337 16.97 46.96 -36.68
C ASP A 337 15.83 46.56 -37.62
N ALA A 338 15.56 47.35 -38.68
CA ALA A 338 14.38 47.20 -39.55
C ALA A 338 14.73 47.34 -41.05
N LYS A 339 15.81 46.68 -41.47
CA LYS A 339 16.38 46.75 -42.84
C LYS A 339 15.39 46.40 -43.95
N HIS A 340 14.46 45.48 -43.65
CA HIS A 340 13.44 45.01 -44.59
C HIS A 340 12.14 45.84 -44.55
N GLY A 341 12.07 46.86 -43.68
CA GLY A 341 10.87 47.66 -43.42
C GLY A 341 10.28 47.40 -42.03
N LEU A 342 9.20 48.11 -41.74
CA LEU A 342 8.43 48.04 -40.51
C LEU A 342 7.06 47.40 -40.80
N VAL A 343 6.73 46.27 -40.17
CA VAL A 343 5.36 45.75 -40.21
C VAL A 343 4.52 46.49 -39.17
N VAL A 344 3.48 47.19 -39.63
CA VAL A 344 2.59 47.98 -38.79
C VAL A 344 1.66 47.05 -38.01
N VAL A 345 1.69 47.13 -36.69
CA VAL A 345 0.88 46.29 -35.79
C VAL A 345 -0.38 47.01 -35.27
N ARG A 346 -0.35 48.35 -35.25
CA ARG A 346 -1.49 49.21 -34.89
C ARG A 346 -1.50 50.48 -35.73
N VAL A 347 -2.68 50.96 -36.09
CA VAL A 347 -2.90 52.34 -36.55
C VAL A 347 -4.03 52.98 -35.74
N THR A 348 -3.86 54.24 -35.39
CA THR A 348 -4.94 55.13 -34.96
C THR A 348 -4.93 56.33 -35.90
N CYS A 349 -6.01 56.53 -36.66
CA CYS A 349 -6.14 57.66 -37.57
C CYS A 349 -7.30 58.58 -37.18
N GLY A 350 -7.28 59.81 -37.65
CA GLY A 350 -8.36 60.75 -37.39
C GLY A 350 -8.30 62.02 -38.22
N ALA A 351 -9.39 62.77 -38.21
CA ALA A 351 -9.46 64.11 -38.78
C ALA A 351 -10.51 64.94 -38.01
N THR A 352 -10.36 66.26 -38.07
CA THR A 352 -11.33 67.24 -37.53
C THR A 352 -11.49 68.39 -38.52
N ARG A 353 -12.51 69.25 -38.36
CA ARG A 353 -12.59 70.51 -39.14
C ARG A 353 -11.44 71.50 -38.90
N LYS A 354 -10.52 71.22 -37.96
CA LYS A 354 -9.34 72.04 -37.63
C LYS A 354 -7.99 71.38 -37.93
N LYS A 355 -7.95 70.08 -38.18
CA LYS A 355 -6.73 69.27 -38.41
C LYS A 355 -7.04 68.22 -39.47
N GLY A 356 -6.24 68.19 -40.53
CA GLY A 356 -6.36 67.22 -41.62
C GLY A 356 -6.23 65.76 -41.15
N TYR A 357 -6.39 64.86 -42.11
CA TYR A 357 -6.18 63.43 -41.87
C TYR A 357 -4.75 63.18 -41.38
N HIS A 358 -4.63 62.36 -40.35
CA HIS A 358 -3.36 61.94 -39.77
C HIS A 358 -3.50 60.54 -39.19
N VAL A 359 -2.38 59.83 -39.10
CA VAL A 359 -2.25 58.48 -38.58
C VAL A 359 -1.08 58.44 -37.62
N THR A 360 -1.31 57.97 -36.40
CA THR A 360 -0.24 57.47 -35.52
C THR A 360 -0.20 55.95 -35.64
N PHE A 361 0.98 55.36 -35.82
CA PHE A 361 1.13 53.91 -35.97
C PHE A 361 2.16 53.32 -35.00
N ASP A 362 1.90 52.09 -34.57
CA ASP A 362 2.85 51.26 -33.86
C ASP A 362 3.28 50.13 -34.81
N ALA A 363 4.58 49.81 -34.87
CA ALA A 363 5.16 48.85 -35.80
C ALA A 363 6.36 48.11 -35.21
N ILE A 364 6.75 47.00 -35.81
CA ILE A 364 7.97 46.24 -35.46
C ILE A 364 8.80 45.95 -36.73
N PRO A 365 10.08 45.58 -36.63
CA PRO A 365 10.84 45.10 -37.79
C PRO A 365 10.14 43.99 -38.59
N SER A 366 10.04 44.13 -39.91
CA SER A 366 9.23 43.23 -40.75
C SER A 366 9.85 41.86 -41.04
N ASP A 367 11.10 41.67 -40.63
CA ASP A 367 11.84 40.39 -40.59
C ASP A 367 11.58 39.61 -39.29
N ARG A 368 10.96 40.24 -38.28
CA ARG A 368 10.46 39.55 -37.08
C ARG A 368 9.04 39.01 -37.34
N GLN A 369 8.80 37.77 -36.95
CA GLN A 369 7.51 37.11 -37.09
C GLN A 369 6.58 37.55 -35.96
N TYR A 370 5.55 38.35 -36.28
CA TYR A 370 4.63 38.88 -35.29
C TYR A 370 3.77 37.76 -34.71
N ARG A 371 3.81 37.62 -33.39
CA ARG A 371 2.82 36.88 -32.60
C ARG A 371 2.03 37.90 -31.79
N MET A 372 0.74 37.65 -31.59
CA MET A 372 -0.03 38.44 -30.62
C MET A 372 0.52 38.19 -29.21
N PRO A 373 0.80 39.22 -28.39
CA PRO A 373 1.32 39.04 -27.03
C PRO A 373 0.46 38.08 -26.20
N LEU A 374 1.08 37.07 -25.58
CA LEU A 374 0.40 35.89 -25.02
C LEU A 374 -0.65 36.23 -23.96
N LYS A 375 -0.35 37.21 -23.08
CA LYS A 375 -1.22 37.69 -22.00
C LYS A 375 -1.79 36.57 -21.12
N GLU A 376 -0.91 35.77 -20.54
CA GLU A 376 -1.27 34.59 -19.74
C GLU A 376 -1.98 34.97 -18.42
N GLU A 377 -1.75 36.19 -17.94
CA GLU A 377 -2.49 36.82 -16.85
C GLU A 377 -3.99 36.99 -17.15
N THR A 378 -4.41 36.89 -18.41
CA THR A 378 -5.83 36.91 -18.82
C THR A 378 -6.33 35.55 -19.31
N TRP A 379 -5.61 34.44 -19.08
CA TRP A 379 -6.10 33.11 -19.44
C TRP A 379 -6.98 32.54 -18.31
N PRO A 380 -8.14 31.94 -18.62
CA PRO A 380 -9.03 31.39 -17.60
C PRO A 380 -8.37 30.22 -16.87
N ARG A 381 -8.62 30.14 -15.57
CA ARG A 381 -8.25 29.01 -14.70
C ARG A 381 -9.45 28.55 -13.88
N ILE A 382 -9.43 27.29 -13.47
CA ILE A 382 -10.39 26.71 -12.51
C ILE A 382 -9.57 26.10 -11.38
N ASP A 383 -9.37 26.87 -10.31
CA ASP A 383 -8.67 26.43 -9.10
C ASP A 383 -9.55 25.53 -8.19
N GLY A 384 -10.85 25.50 -8.47
CA GLY A 384 -11.85 24.70 -7.75
C GLY A 384 -12.26 23.41 -8.46
N VAL A 385 -13.54 23.07 -8.34
CA VAL A 385 -14.13 21.84 -8.90
C VAL A 385 -15.46 22.19 -9.57
N ILE A 386 -15.69 21.66 -10.78
CA ILE A 386 -17.00 21.68 -11.44
C ILE A 386 -17.71 20.34 -11.24
N THR A 387 -19.03 20.27 -11.37
CA THR A 387 -19.75 19.00 -11.31
C THR A 387 -20.07 18.45 -12.70
N GLY A 388 -20.11 17.13 -12.80
CA GLY A 388 -20.61 16.40 -13.95
C GLY A 388 -21.22 15.06 -13.53
N THR A 389 -21.74 14.33 -14.50
CA THR A 389 -22.33 12.99 -14.31
C THR A 389 -21.67 11.99 -15.24
N VAL A 390 -21.28 10.81 -14.72
CA VAL A 390 -20.70 9.73 -15.54
C VAL A 390 -21.71 9.27 -16.59
N ALA A 391 -21.26 9.14 -17.83
CA ALA A 391 -22.08 8.86 -19.00
C ALA A 391 -21.61 7.61 -19.75
N SER A 392 -22.54 6.92 -20.43
CA SER A 392 -22.25 5.84 -21.39
C SER A 392 -22.84 6.12 -22.77
N SER A 393 -22.53 5.27 -23.75
CA SER A 393 -23.15 5.31 -25.08
C SER A 393 -24.60 4.80 -25.12
N SER A 394 -25.05 4.03 -24.12
CA SER A 394 -26.21 3.14 -24.28
C SER A 394 -26.85 2.64 -22.98
N GLY A 395 -26.93 3.47 -21.94
CA GLY A 395 -27.64 3.14 -20.70
C GLY A 395 -27.06 1.92 -19.98
N GLU A 396 -25.74 1.74 -20.04
CA GLU A 396 -25.10 0.52 -19.60
C GLU A 396 -25.27 0.30 -18.10
N LYS A 397 -25.54 -0.95 -17.72
CA LYS A 397 -25.65 -1.32 -16.32
C LYS A 397 -24.28 -1.33 -15.64
N ASP A 398 -23.22 -1.66 -16.37
CA ASP A 398 -21.89 -1.81 -15.82
C ASP A 398 -21.00 -0.57 -16.11
N PRO A 399 -19.82 -0.43 -15.47
CA PRO A 399 -18.98 0.75 -15.60
C PRO A 399 -18.44 0.99 -17.02
N TYR A 400 -18.96 2.02 -17.71
CA TYR A 400 -18.48 2.41 -19.04
C TYR A 400 -17.08 3.02 -18.97
N LEU A 401 -16.11 2.36 -19.62
CA LEU A 401 -14.68 2.62 -19.47
C LEU A 401 -13.92 2.46 -20.79
N ASP A 402 -12.89 3.28 -21.00
CA ASP A 402 -11.90 3.04 -22.06
C ASP A 402 -10.85 1.98 -21.68
N SER A 403 -9.97 1.63 -22.61
CA SER A 403 -8.89 0.65 -22.42
C SER A 403 -7.82 1.06 -21.39
N GLN A 404 -7.87 2.27 -20.85
CA GLN A 404 -7.00 2.80 -19.81
C GLN A 404 -7.75 3.05 -18.48
N GLY A 405 -9.05 2.76 -18.41
CA GLY A 405 -9.86 2.95 -17.21
C GLY A 405 -10.29 4.40 -16.97
N LYS A 406 -10.51 5.18 -18.04
CA LYS A 406 -11.08 6.55 -18.02
C LYS A 406 -12.59 6.53 -18.28
N TYR A 407 -13.27 7.56 -17.80
CA TYR A 407 -14.72 7.76 -17.92
C TYR A 407 -15.08 8.90 -18.87
N ILE A 408 -16.24 8.80 -19.52
CA ILE A 408 -16.91 9.95 -20.15
C ILE A 408 -17.78 10.65 -19.10
N VAL A 409 -17.79 11.98 -19.08
CA VAL A 409 -18.52 12.79 -18.08
C VAL A 409 -19.32 13.88 -18.77
N ASP A 410 -20.64 13.87 -18.58
CA ASP A 410 -21.50 14.98 -18.96
C ASP A 410 -21.30 16.15 -17.98
N LEU A 411 -20.72 17.26 -18.44
CA LEU A 411 -20.32 18.39 -17.59
C LEU A 411 -21.47 19.38 -17.43
N HIS A 412 -21.97 19.57 -16.20
CA HIS A 412 -23.19 20.36 -15.93
C HIS A 412 -23.11 21.85 -16.27
N LEU A 413 -21.93 22.37 -16.63
CA LEU A 413 -21.74 23.73 -17.15
C LEU A 413 -22.14 23.89 -18.61
N ASP A 414 -22.12 22.80 -19.38
CA ASP A 414 -22.30 22.85 -20.82
C ASP A 414 -23.78 22.86 -21.19
N ARG A 415 -24.07 23.51 -22.33
CA ARG A 415 -25.42 23.72 -22.84
C ARG A 415 -25.55 23.39 -24.33
N ASP A 416 -24.45 22.99 -24.96
CA ASP A 416 -24.47 22.40 -26.30
C ASP A 416 -25.05 20.98 -26.23
N THR A 417 -25.92 20.59 -27.18
CA THR A 417 -26.40 19.21 -27.28
C THR A 417 -25.26 18.27 -27.66
N ARG A 418 -24.95 17.28 -26.81
CA ARG A 418 -23.90 16.27 -27.04
C ARG A 418 -24.49 14.91 -27.43
N THR A 419 -23.65 14.08 -28.05
CA THR A 419 -23.98 12.67 -28.37
C THR A 419 -23.65 11.77 -27.16
N PRO A 420 -24.54 10.85 -26.75
CA PRO A 420 -24.23 9.87 -25.71
C PRO A 420 -22.97 9.03 -26.02
N GLY A 421 -22.15 8.79 -25.00
CA GLY A 421 -20.83 8.15 -25.11
C GLY A 421 -19.71 9.09 -25.61
N LEU A 422 -20.05 10.30 -26.05
CA LEU A 422 -19.14 11.32 -26.56
C LEU A 422 -19.44 12.72 -25.98
N GLN A 423 -19.98 12.77 -24.74
CA GLN A 423 -20.24 14.03 -24.05
C GLN A 423 -18.95 14.83 -23.79
N SER A 424 -17.87 14.17 -23.38
CA SER A 424 -16.57 14.79 -23.09
C SER A 424 -15.42 14.01 -23.70
N CYS A 425 -14.18 14.51 -23.51
CA CYS A 425 -13.00 13.67 -23.60
C CYS A 425 -13.00 12.59 -22.49
N PRO A 426 -12.27 11.47 -22.65
CA PRO A 426 -12.05 10.50 -21.58
C PRO A 426 -11.27 11.10 -20.41
N MET A 427 -11.86 11.08 -19.22
CA MET A 427 -11.30 11.65 -17.98
C MET A 427 -10.76 10.55 -17.05
N ARG A 428 -9.53 10.72 -16.57
CA ARG A 428 -8.93 9.85 -15.55
C ARG A 428 -9.61 10.08 -14.19
N LEU A 429 -9.91 8.99 -13.48
CA LEU A 429 -10.39 9.01 -12.09
C LEU A 429 -9.21 9.07 -11.12
N ALA A 430 -9.18 10.09 -10.27
CA ALA A 430 -8.34 10.11 -9.07
C ALA A 430 -8.80 9.00 -8.12
N LYS A 431 -7.87 8.11 -7.78
CA LYS A 431 -8.11 6.93 -6.95
C LYS A 431 -7.36 7.07 -5.62
N PRO A 432 -7.83 6.46 -4.52
CA PRO A 432 -7.02 6.27 -3.31
C PRO A 432 -5.69 5.55 -3.59
N PHE A 433 -5.62 4.78 -4.70
CA PHE A 433 -4.38 4.22 -5.22
C PHE A 433 -4.43 4.03 -6.74
N ALA A 434 -3.34 4.40 -7.41
CA ALA A 434 -2.89 3.78 -8.66
C ALA A 434 -1.35 3.72 -8.61
N GLY A 435 -0.77 2.65 -9.16
CA GLY A 435 0.68 2.42 -9.15
C GLY A 435 1.13 1.53 -10.31
N PRO A 436 2.43 1.17 -10.37
CA PRO A 436 2.97 0.30 -11.41
C PRO A 436 2.25 -1.05 -11.50
N ASN A 437 2.40 -1.73 -12.65
CA ASN A 437 1.88 -3.09 -12.87
C ASN A 437 0.37 -3.25 -12.61
N GLN A 438 -0.42 -2.21 -12.95
CA GLN A 438 -1.87 -2.13 -12.72
C GLN A 438 -2.31 -2.25 -11.26
N THR A 439 -1.39 -2.06 -10.30
CA THR A 439 -1.74 -1.98 -8.87
C THR A 439 -2.59 -0.73 -8.61
N GLY A 440 -3.62 -0.84 -7.77
CA GLY A 440 -4.56 0.27 -7.59
C GLY A 440 -5.74 -0.02 -6.67
N PHE A 441 -6.60 0.98 -6.53
CA PHE A 441 -7.90 0.91 -5.86
C PHE A 441 -8.96 1.31 -6.88
N HIS A 442 -9.91 0.41 -7.17
CA HIS A 442 -10.92 0.65 -8.19
C HIS A 442 -12.28 0.09 -7.77
N PHE A 443 -13.22 1.01 -7.55
CA PHE A 443 -14.63 0.74 -7.72
C PHE A 443 -15.08 1.41 -9.01
N GLY A 444 -15.79 0.68 -9.86
CA GLY A 444 -16.24 1.20 -11.14
C GLY A 444 -17.44 2.12 -10.96
N LEU A 445 -17.34 3.36 -11.45
CA LEU A 445 -18.45 4.30 -11.49
C LEU A 445 -19.42 3.88 -12.60
N VAL A 446 -20.73 3.97 -12.34
CA VAL A 446 -21.79 3.64 -13.30
C VAL A 446 -22.45 4.91 -13.85
N GLU A 447 -23.21 4.78 -14.93
CA GLU A 447 -23.98 5.90 -15.48
C GLU A 447 -24.89 6.52 -14.40
N GLY A 448 -25.00 7.85 -14.37
CA GLY A 448 -25.74 8.57 -13.33
C GLY A 448 -24.97 8.81 -12.02
N THR A 449 -23.70 8.39 -11.92
CA THR A 449 -22.82 8.75 -10.80
C THR A 449 -22.39 10.21 -10.93
N VAL A 450 -22.71 11.05 -9.93
CA VAL A 450 -22.27 12.45 -9.90
C VAL A 450 -20.83 12.54 -9.42
N VAL A 451 -20.03 13.35 -10.12
CA VAL A 451 -18.58 13.48 -9.92
C VAL A 451 -18.14 14.93 -9.84
N GLY A 452 -17.09 15.18 -9.05
CA GLY A 452 -16.33 16.41 -9.08
C GLY A 452 -15.20 16.32 -10.10
N VAL A 453 -15.15 17.24 -11.06
CA VAL A 453 -14.09 17.36 -12.06
C VAL A 453 -13.19 18.56 -11.73
N SER A 454 -11.89 18.31 -11.63
CA SER A 454 -10.85 19.28 -11.34
C SER A 454 -9.87 19.40 -12.50
N PHE A 455 -8.99 20.40 -12.48
CA PHE A 455 -8.13 20.76 -13.60
C PHE A 455 -6.66 20.78 -13.19
N LEU A 456 -5.79 20.12 -13.96
CA LEU A 456 -4.35 20.08 -13.64
C LEU A 456 -3.75 21.50 -13.72
N TRP A 457 -3.13 21.94 -12.62
CA TRP A 457 -2.56 23.30 -12.46
C TRP A 457 -3.56 24.44 -12.71
N GLY A 458 -4.86 24.16 -12.56
CA GLY A 458 -5.97 25.06 -12.90
C GLY A 458 -6.20 25.24 -14.40
N CYS A 459 -5.47 24.53 -15.27
CA CYS A 459 -5.56 24.63 -16.72
C CYS A 459 -6.87 24.03 -17.24
N VAL A 460 -7.76 24.88 -17.76
CA VAL A 460 -9.12 24.50 -18.21
C VAL A 460 -9.17 23.43 -19.29
N ASP A 461 -8.06 23.15 -19.97
CA ASP A 461 -7.97 22.11 -21.00
C ASP A 461 -7.56 20.72 -20.46
N LEU A 462 -7.27 20.59 -19.16
CA LEU A 462 -6.78 19.35 -18.51
C LEU A 462 -7.71 18.83 -17.41
N PRO A 463 -8.97 18.45 -17.72
CA PRO A 463 -9.91 17.91 -16.74
C PRO A 463 -9.55 16.50 -16.28
N PHE A 464 -9.84 16.20 -15.01
CA PHE A 464 -9.83 14.86 -14.43
C PHE A 464 -10.89 14.76 -13.33
N ILE A 465 -11.44 13.56 -13.10
CA ILE A 465 -12.38 13.34 -11.98
C ILE A 465 -11.57 13.31 -10.68
N SER A 466 -11.82 14.23 -9.75
CA SER A 466 -11.12 14.29 -8.47
C SER A 466 -11.85 13.53 -7.35
N HIS A 467 -13.17 13.43 -7.40
CA HIS A 467 -13.97 12.71 -6.41
C HIS A 467 -15.40 12.37 -6.91
N VAL A 468 -16.12 11.57 -6.12
CA VAL A 468 -17.52 11.15 -6.34
C VAL A 468 -18.41 11.81 -5.28
N LEU A 469 -19.65 12.13 -5.63
CA LEU A 469 -20.63 12.76 -4.74
C LEU A 469 -21.92 11.91 -4.67
N HIS A 470 -22.44 11.71 -3.46
CA HIS A 470 -23.80 11.19 -3.27
C HIS A 470 -24.84 12.27 -3.62
N THR A 471 -26.09 11.88 -3.85
CA THR A 471 -27.19 12.81 -4.19
C THR A 471 -28.44 12.52 -3.35
N ALA A 472 -29.46 13.38 -3.47
CA ALA A 472 -30.76 13.14 -2.84
C ALA A 472 -31.52 11.92 -3.41
N GLN A 473 -31.11 11.40 -4.57
CA GLN A 473 -31.64 10.16 -5.17
C GLN A 473 -30.72 8.96 -4.90
N HIS A 474 -29.42 9.18 -4.94
CA HIS A 474 -28.37 8.19 -4.69
C HIS A 474 -27.68 8.55 -3.36
N THR A 475 -28.39 8.33 -2.25
CA THR A 475 -27.91 8.69 -0.91
C THR A 475 -26.69 7.87 -0.50
N ASP A 476 -25.97 8.36 0.50
CA ASP A 476 -24.94 7.59 1.19
C ASP A 476 -25.51 6.26 1.73
N PRO A 477 -24.71 5.17 1.81
CA PRO A 477 -25.10 3.94 2.51
C PRO A 477 -25.52 4.15 3.98
N ILE A 478 -25.01 5.18 4.66
CA ILE A 478 -25.30 5.52 6.06
C ILE A 478 -26.05 6.85 6.14
N VAL A 479 -27.29 6.82 6.66
CA VAL A 479 -28.16 8.00 6.80
C VAL A 479 -28.76 8.12 8.20
N ALA A 480 -29.02 9.34 8.63
CA ALA A 480 -29.75 9.61 9.88
C ALA A 480 -31.20 9.11 9.78
N GLY A 481 -31.71 8.47 10.84
CA GLY A 481 -33.05 7.88 10.91
C GLY A 481 -33.05 6.35 11.05
N VAL A 482 -31.94 5.69 10.77
CA VAL A 482 -31.65 4.30 11.12
C VAL A 482 -30.58 4.23 12.21
N PRO A 483 -30.59 3.21 13.10
CA PRO A 483 -29.61 3.06 14.18
C PRO A 483 -28.28 2.49 13.64
N TRP A 484 -27.72 3.16 12.63
CA TRP A 484 -26.50 2.79 11.89
C TRP A 484 -25.52 3.97 11.76
N GLY A 485 -25.78 5.11 12.39
CA GLY A 485 -24.89 6.30 12.35
C GLY A 485 -23.50 6.11 13.01
N THR A 486 -23.24 4.93 13.58
CA THR A 486 -21.94 4.47 14.09
C THR A 486 -21.24 3.49 13.13
N ARG A 487 -21.76 3.29 11.90
CA ARG A 487 -21.22 2.33 10.93
C ARG A 487 -20.31 2.95 9.90
N ASN A 488 -19.24 2.22 9.60
CA ASN A 488 -18.33 2.42 8.49
C ASN A 488 -18.52 1.25 7.51
N THR A 489 -19.12 1.52 6.34
CA THR A 489 -19.55 0.44 5.44
C THR A 489 -19.07 0.65 4.00
N LEU A 490 -18.20 -0.25 3.52
CA LEU A 490 -17.88 -0.38 2.09
C LEU A 490 -18.84 -1.38 1.45
N ARG A 491 -19.68 -0.89 0.53
CA ARG A 491 -20.77 -1.66 -0.08
C ARG A 491 -20.69 -1.61 -1.61
N THR A 492 -20.63 -2.77 -2.25
CA THR A 492 -20.72 -2.89 -3.71
C THR A 492 -22.19 -2.98 -4.16
N ARG A 493 -22.46 -2.69 -5.45
CA ARG A 493 -23.80 -2.80 -6.06
C ARG A 493 -24.49 -4.14 -5.80
N SER A 494 -23.74 -5.24 -5.92
CA SER A 494 -24.23 -6.61 -5.68
C SER A 494 -24.25 -7.00 -4.20
N ASN A 495 -24.26 -6.00 -3.30
CA ASN A 495 -24.33 -6.12 -1.85
C ASN A 495 -23.19 -6.92 -1.17
N ASN A 496 -22.07 -7.19 -1.86
CA ASN A 496 -20.84 -7.58 -1.16
C ASN A 496 -20.40 -6.40 -0.28
N THR A 497 -20.20 -6.68 1.00
CA THR A 497 -20.15 -5.66 2.06
C THR A 497 -19.03 -5.97 3.05
N LEU A 498 -18.23 -4.94 3.35
CA LEU A 498 -17.40 -4.86 4.56
C LEU A 498 -18.02 -3.76 5.45
N GLU A 499 -18.42 -4.13 6.66
CA GLU A 499 -19.13 -3.28 7.61
C GLU A 499 -18.44 -3.33 8.97
N MET A 500 -18.27 -2.17 9.61
CA MET A 500 -17.72 -2.03 10.96
C MET A 500 -18.63 -1.08 11.75
N ASP A 501 -19.15 -1.49 12.92
CA ASP A 501 -20.05 -0.66 13.75
C ASP A 501 -19.33 -0.28 15.05
N ASP A 502 -19.07 1.01 15.27
CA ASP A 502 -18.36 1.56 16.42
C ASP A 502 -19.30 1.85 17.62
N ARG A 503 -20.43 1.14 17.71
CA ARG A 503 -21.37 1.32 18.82
C ARG A 503 -20.81 0.72 20.10
N GLN A 504 -20.59 1.56 21.10
CA GLN A 504 -20.09 1.16 22.41
C GLN A 504 -20.85 -0.05 23.00
N GLY A 505 -20.14 -1.13 23.30
CA GLY A 505 -20.68 -2.39 23.82
C GLY A 505 -21.47 -3.23 22.80
N ARG A 506 -21.42 -2.89 21.51
CA ARG A 506 -22.05 -3.60 20.37
C ARG A 506 -21.17 -3.59 19.13
N GLU A 507 -19.87 -3.44 19.33
CA GLU A 507 -18.85 -3.34 18.31
C GLU A 507 -18.78 -4.62 17.48
N HIS A 508 -18.73 -4.49 16.15
CA HIS A 508 -18.58 -5.65 15.27
C HIS A 508 -17.95 -5.32 13.94
N ILE A 509 -17.30 -6.33 13.33
CA ILE A 509 -16.81 -6.33 11.96
C ILE A 509 -17.52 -7.46 11.21
N LYS A 510 -18.03 -7.14 10.02
CA LYS A 510 -18.72 -8.08 9.13
C LYS A 510 -18.15 -8.01 7.72
N VAL A 511 -17.74 -9.15 7.20
CA VAL A 511 -17.44 -9.37 5.77
C VAL A 511 -18.53 -10.28 5.22
N ALA A 512 -19.25 -9.89 4.17
CA ALA A 512 -20.35 -10.69 3.62
C ALA A 512 -20.51 -10.58 2.11
N THR A 513 -20.98 -11.67 1.48
CA THR A 513 -21.49 -11.69 0.10
C THR A 513 -22.91 -12.27 0.06
N GLU A 514 -23.67 -11.90 -0.96
CA GLU A 514 -24.99 -12.48 -1.23
C GLU A 514 -24.90 -13.92 -1.76
N HIS A 515 -23.80 -14.27 -2.43
CA HIS A 515 -23.65 -15.61 -3.03
C HIS A 515 -23.37 -16.64 -1.93
N GLY A 516 -24.25 -17.65 -1.81
CA GLY A 516 -24.18 -18.66 -0.74
C GLY A 516 -24.30 -18.11 0.68
N LYS A 517 -24.69 -16.83 0.84
CA LYS A 517 -24.73 -16.10 2.12
C LYS A 517 -23.46 -16.23 2.98
N SER A 518 -22.31 -16.40 2.32
CA SER A 518 -21.02 -16.54 2.99
C SER A 518 -20.66 -15.24 3.70
N GLN A 519 -20.44 -15.31 5.02
CA GLN A 519 -20.09 -14.17 5.86
C GLN A 519 -19.14 -14.57 6.99
N LEU A 520 -18.21 -13.67 7.32
CA LEU A 520 -17.43 -13.68 8.56
C LEU A 520 -17.93 -12.53 9.43
N ASN A 521 -18.42 -12.83 10.63
CA ASN A 521 -18.77 -11.85 11.65
C ASN A 521 -17.82 -11.97 12.85
N LEU A 522 -17.42 -10.84 13.41
CA LEU A 522 -16.60 -10.70 14.60
C LEU A 522 -17.23 -9.64 15.52
N GLY A 523 -17.23 -9.85 16.83
CA GLY A 523 -17.88 -8.96 17.81
C GLY A 523 -19.36 -9.29 18.04
N HIS A 524 -20.16 -8.28 18.35
CA HIS A 524 -21.60 -8.39 18.65
C HIS A 524 -22.43 -8.58 17.37
N MET A 525 -23.08 -9.75 17.24
CA MET A 525 -23.78 -10.17 16.04
C MET A 525 -25.29 -9.98 16.19
N VAL A 526 -25.94 -9.39 15.18
CA VAL A 526 -27.40 -9.20 15.14
C VAL A 526 -28.09 -9.99 14.04
N ASP A 527 -29.38 -10.25 14.21
CA ASP A 527 -30.29 -10.72 13.17
C ASP A 527 -30.76 -9.57 12.24
N ARG A 528 -31.75 -9.84 11.38
CA ARG A 528 -32.33 -8.84 10.45
C ARG A 528 -33.27 -7.83 11.14
N GLY A 529 -33.79 -8.15 12.31
CA GLY A 529 -34.60 -7.28 13.17
C GLY A 529 -33.78 -6.45 14.17
N GLN A 530 -32.46 -6.64 14.21
CA GLN A 530 -31.51 -6.09 15.18
C GLN A 530 -31.57 -6.72 16.59
N SER A 531 -32.17 -7.91 16.71
CA SER A 531 -32.05 -8.77 17.89
C SER A 531 -30.62 -9.31 17.99
N GLU A 532 -30.08 -9.47 19.19
CA GLU A 532 -28.76 -10.09 19.38
C GLU A 532 -28.81 -11.60 19.05
N ARG A 533 -27.87 -12.07 18.25
CA ARG A 533 -27.66 -13.50 17.89
C ARG A 533 -26.57 -14.15 18.75
N GLY A 534 -25.64 -13.34 19.26
CA GLY A 534 -24.49 -13.77 20.06
C GLY A 534 -23.32 -12.79 19.90
N SER A 535 -22.25 -13.02 20.63
CA SER A 535 -21.05 -12.16 20.62
C SER A 535 -19.79 -13.03 20.60
N GLY A 536 -18.87 -12.79 19.65
CA GLY A 536 -17.68 -13.61 19.45
C GLY A 536 -17.21 -13.63 17.99
N ALA A 537 -17.01 -14.83 17.43
CA ALA A 537 -16.69 -15.00 16.01
C ALA A 537 -17.59 -16.07 15.35
N GLU A 538 -18.05 -15.81 14.13
CA GLU A 538 -18.85 -16.73 13.30
C GLU A 538 -18.36 -16.67 11.85
N LEU A 539 -17.89 -17.79 11.31
CA LEU A 539 -17.82 -18.01 9.87
C LEU A 539 -19.06 -18.81 9.45
N ARG A 540 -19.98 -18.17 8.73
CA ARG A 540 -21.18 -18.79 8.15
C ARG A 540 -21.03 -18.90 6.64
N SER A 541 -21.55 -20.00 6.08
CA SER A 541 -21.82 -20.15 4.66
C SER A 541 -22.98 -21.14 4.49
N ASP A 542 -23.92 -20.86 3.58
CA ASP A 542 -24.96 -21.81 3.19
C ASP A 542 -24.42 -22.82 2.14
N GLY A 543 -23.27 -22.53 1.53
CA GLY A 543 -22.44 -23.47 0.76
C GLY A 543 -21.27 -24.03 1.57
N ALA A 544 -20.50 -24.97 1.00
CA ALA A 544 -19.41 -25.65 1.70
C ALA A 544 -18.32 -24.68 2.22
N ALA A 545 -17.97 -24.79 3.51
CA ALA A 545 -16.87 -24.08 4.15
C ALA A 545 -15.75 -25.06 4.52
N VAL A 546 -14.49 -24.67 4.31
CA VAL A 546 -13.32 -25.50 4.62
C VAL A 546 -12.29 -24.68 5.40
N LEU A 547 -12.10 -25.03 6.66
CA LEU A 547 -11.06 -24.47 7.53
C LEU A 547 -9.81 -25.36 7.47
N ARG A 548 -8.63 -24.76 7.30
CA ARG A 548 -7.33 -25.47 7.28
C ARG A 548 -6.33 -24.76 8.17
N GLY A 549 -5.69 -25.50 9.07
CA GLY A 549 -4.64 -25.00 9.96
C GLY A 549 -3.63 -26.10 10.26
N GLY A 550 -2.37 -25.88 9.90
CA GLY A 550 -1.29 -26.88 10.00
C GLY A 550 -0.87 -27.28 11.42
N ARG A 551 -1.53 -26.72 12.45
CA ARG A 551 -1.34 -27.05 13.87
C ARG A 551 -2.67 -27.26 14.64
N GLY A 552 -3.79 -27.46 13.92
CA GLY A 552 -5.11 -27.76 14.51
C GLY A 552 -6.21 -26.77 14.11
N VAL A 553 -7.45 -27.26 14.07
CA VAL A 553 -8.70 -26.54 13.78
C VAL A 553 -9.85 -27.29 14.48
N MET A 554 -10.81 -26.59 15.08
CA MET A 554 -12.08 -27.18 15.53
C MET A 554 -13.15 -27.01 14.43
N VAL A 555 -13.89 -28.08 14.13
CA VAL A 555 -14.91 -28.11 13.07
C VAL A 555 -16.15 -28.85 13.58
N SER A 556 -17.33 -28.28 13.36
CA SER A 556 -18.65 -28.89 13.62
C SER A 556 -19.48 -28.85 12.34
N ALA A 557 -20.38 -29.84 12.15
CA ALA A 557 -21.14 -30.05 10.92
C ALA A 557 -22.67 -30.12 11.16
N HIS A 558 -23.17 -29.76 12.34
CA HIS A 558 -24.61 -29.78 12.65
C HIS A 558 -25.35 -28.64 11.93
N ALA A 559 -26.41 -28.99 11.19
CA ALA A 559 -27.15 -28.04 10.35
C ALA A 559 -28.20 -27.25 11.16
N ARG A 560 -28.10 -25.91 11.17
CA ARG A 560 -29.05 -25.00 11.84
C ARG A 560 -29.80 -24.14 10.83
N ASN A 561 -30.90 -24.71 10.29
CA ASN A 561 -31.77 -24.09 9.29
C ASN A 561 -32.31 -22.73 9.77
N GLY A 562 -32.22 -21.70 8.93
CA GLY A 562 -32.76 -20.37 9.23
C GLY A 562 -32.07 -19.58 10.35
N ALA A 563 -30.92 -20.06 10.86
CA ALA A 563 -30.22 -19.49 12.01
C ALA A 563 -31.00 -19.53 13.34
N SER A 564 -31.74 -20.62 13.59
CA SER A 564 -32.34 -20.90 14.90
C SER A 564 -31.34 -21.52 15.88
N GLY A 565 -31.45 -21.13 17.15
CA GLY A 565 -30.54 -21.55 18.25
C GLY A 565 -29.51 -20.49 18.62
N THR A 566 -28.75 -20.75 19.68
CA THR A 566 -27.63 -19.91 20.14
C THR A 566 -26.30 -20.44 19.58
N GLN A 567 -25.26 -19.61 19.62
CA GLN A 567 -23.90 -19.94 19.13
C GLN A 567 -23.26 -21.17 19.83
N LEU A 568 -23.74 -21.55 21.02
CA LEU A 568 -23.20 -22.62 21.87
C LEU A 568 -24.20 -23.77 22.09
N ASP A 569 -25.21 -23.92 21.22
CA ASP A 569 -26.18 -25.02 21.36
C ASP A 569 -25.53 -26.38 21.03
N MET A 570 -25.47 -27.26 22.03
CA MET A 570 -24.64 -28.48 22.07
C MET A 570 -25.44 -29.75 22.41
N GLN A 571 -26.79 -29.70 22.40
CA GLN A 571 -27.65 -30.78 22.92
C GLN A 571 -27.35 -32.16 22.29
N GLU A 572 -27.09 -32.21 20.99
CA GLU A 572 -26.78 -33.44 20.25
C GLU A 572 -25.44 -34.07 20.65
N ALA A 573 -24.48 -33.26 21.14
CA ALA A 573 -23.16 -33.74 21.57
C ALA A 573 -23.17 -34.20 23.04
N VAL A 574 -23.95 -33.54 23.91
CA VAL A 574 -24.11 -33.94 25.32
C VAL A 574 -24.71 -35.35 25.42
N ALA A 575 -25.78 -35.64 24.66
CA ALA A 575 -26.44 -36.94 24.66
C ALA A 575 -25.49 -38.12 24.33
N GLN A 576 -24.55 -37.92 23.40
CA GLN A 576 -23.56 -38.94 23.03
C GLN A 576 -22.53 -39.22 24.14
N LEU A 577 -22.23 -38.23 24.98
CA LEU A 577 -21.33 -38.37 26.13
C LEU A 577 -22.01 -39.09 27.32
N GLU A 578 -23.32 -38.98 27.46
CA GLU A 578 -24.11 -39.66 28.49
C GLU A 578 -24.24 -41.18 28.22
N ASP A 579 -24.56 -41.57 26.98
CA ASP A 579 -24.64 -42.99 26.57
C ASP A 579 -23.30 -43.72 26.78
N ALA A 580 -22.18 -43.07 26.43
CA ALA A 580 -20.84 -43.61 26.62
C ALA A 580 -20.50 -43.82 28.12
N LEU A 581 -20.99 -42.94 29.00
CA LEU A 581 -20.82 -43.06 30.44
C LEU A 581 -21.69 -44.17 31.06
N ALA A 582 -22.87 -44.45 30.47
CA ALA A 582 -23.71 -45.58 30.88
C ALA A 582 -23.04 -46.93 30.59
N LEU A 583 -22.42 -47.08 29.42
CA LEU A 583 -21.71 -48.30 29.02
C LEU A 583 -20.52 -48.63 29.94
N ALA A 584 -19.72 -47.62 30.31
CA ALA A 584 -18.57 -47.78 31.21
C ALA A 584 -18.98 -48.32 32.60
N LYS A 585 -20.07 -47.80 33.17
CA LYS A 585 -20.61 -48.25 34.47
C LYS A 585 -21.04 -49.71 34.46
N ALA A 586 -21.62 -50.19 33.34
CA ALA A 586 -22.03 -51.59 33.20
C ALA A 586 -20.82 -52.55 33.19
N LEU A 587 -19.74 -52.17 32.50
CA LEU A 587 -18.50 -52.96 32.43
C LEU A 587 -17.80 -53.04 33.80
N ALA A 588 -17.62 -51.90 34.48
CA ALA A 588 -16.98 -51.84 35.79
C ALA A 588 -17.75 -52.65 36.86
N SER A 589 -19.09 -52.62 36.83
CA SER A 589 -19.94 -53.43 37.72
C SER A 589 -19.69 -54.94 37.57
N SER A 590 -19.39 -55.40 36.35
CA SER A 590 -19.09 -56.82 36.06
C SER A 590 -17.71 -57.25 36.59
N ALA A 591 -16.73 -56.33 36.57
CA ALA A 591 -15.38 -56.57 37.11
C ALA A 591 -15.40 -56.72 38.64
N GLN A 592 -16.07 -55.81 39.36
CA GLN A 592 -16.20 -55.88 40.82
C GLN A 592 -16.89 -57.16 41.29
N ALA A 593 -17.94 -57.61 40.59
CA ALA A 593 -18.63 -58.88 40.88
C ALA A 593 -17.73 -60.14 40.70
N SER A 594 -16.57 -59.99 40.05
CA SER A 594 -15.61 -61.07 39.80
C SER A 594 -14.31 -60.94 40.61
N ASN A 595 -14.23 -59.97 41.53
CA ASN A 595 -13.06 -59.68 42.36
C ASN A 595 -11.78 -59.31 41.56
N ALA A 596 -11.97 -58.66 40.40
CA ALA A 596 -10.90 -58.05 39.60
C ALA A 596 -10.92 -56.52 39.76
N GLU A 597 -9.80 -55.85 39.48
CA GLU A 597 -9.74 -54.38 39.48
C GLU A 597 -10.69 -53.79 38.42
N ALA A 598 -11.36 -52.70 38.77
CA ALA A 598 -12.32 -52.03 37.91
C ALA A 598 -11.66 -50.90 37.11
N ALA A 599 -12.19 -50.62 35.92
CA ALA A 599 -11.79 -49.46 35.14
C ALA A 599 -12.14 -48.16 35.86
N ASP A 600 -11.31 -47.12 35.70
CA ASP A 600 -11.48 -45.81 36.32
C ASP A 600 -12.72 -45.08 35.79
N ILE A 601 -13.79 -45.06 36.59
CA ILE A 601 -15.04 -44.35 36.28
C ILE A 601 -14.93 -42.85 36.59
N ASP A 602 -14.11 -42.46 37.56
CA ASP A 602 -14.09 -41.09 38.06
C ASP A 602 -13.22 -40.18 37.16
N GLY A 603 -12.15 -40.72 36.55
CA GLY A 603 -11.45 -40.06 35.45
C GLY A 603 -12.35 -39.78 34.24
N GLN A 604 -13.26 -40.70 33.88
CA GLN A 604 -14.21 -40.48 32.79
C GLN A 604 -15.32 -39.48 33.16
N ARG A 605 -15.73 -39.41 34.44
CA ARG A 605 -16.67 -38.38 34.92
C ARG A 605 -16.06 -36.98 34.81
N ALA A 606 -14.84 -36.80 35.31
CA ALA A 606 -14.14 -35.53 35.27
C ALA A 606 -13.90 -35.02 33.84
N ALA A 607 -13.68 -35.93 32.87
CA ALA A 607 -13.57 -35.58 31.46
C ALA A 607 -14.88 -35.04 30.85
N ASN A 608 -16.04 -35.62 31.19
CA ASN A 608 -17.33 -35.13 30.74
C ASN A 608 -17.66 -33.75 31.38
N GLU A 609 -17.45 -33.59 32.69
CA GLU A 609 -17.70 -32.34 33.41
C GLU A 609 -16.78 -31.19 32.94
N ALA A 610 -15.58 -31.50 32.44
CA ALA A 610 -14.65 -30.54 31.85
C ALA A 610 -15.07 -30.02 30.46
N LEU A 611 -15.87 -30.80 29.71
CA LEU A 611 -16.24 -30.51 28.32
C LEU A 611 -17.64 -29.90 28.16
N ASP A 612 -18.53 -30.01 29.15
CA ASP A 612 -19.80 -29.27 29.12
C ASP A 612 -19.52 -27.75 29.12
N GLN A 613 -20.14 -27.05 28.16
CA GLN A 613 -20.00 -25.62 27.90
C GLN A 613 -18.55 -25.08 27.88
N PHE A 614 -17.54 -25.94 27.69
CA PHE A 614 -16.11 -25.64 27.85
C PHE A 614 -15.74 -25.00 29.22
N HIS A 615 -16.26 -25.54 30.32
CA HIS A 615 -15.87 -25.12 31.69
C HIS A 615 -14.38 -25.36 32.00
N GLN A 616 -13.70 -26.19 31.21
CA GLN A 616 -12.24 -26.31 31.13
C GLN A 616 -11.77 -26.23 29.66
N PRO A 617 -10.49 -25.90 29.39
CA PRO A 617 -9.95 -25.95 28.04
C PRO A 617 -9.93 -27.37 27.47
N GLY A 618 -10.67 -27.60 26.39
CA GLY A 618 -10.78 -28.91 25.72
C GLY A 618 -11.10 -28.77 24.23
N VAL A 619 -11.07 -29.89 23.50
CA VAL A 619 -11.40 -29.95 22.07
C VAL A 619 -12.41 -31.07 21.84
N LEU A 620 -13.60 -30.71 21.40
CA LEU A 620 -14.69 -31.63 21.09
C LEU A 620 -14.83 -31.75 19.56
N VAL A 621 -14.69 -32.96 19.02
CA VAL A 621 -14.86 -33.25 17.58
C VAL A 621 -15.99 -34.26 17.43
N THR A 622 -17.15 -33.78 16.97
CA THR A 622 -18.32 -34.61 16.66
C THR A 622 -18.57 -34.62 15.15
N ALA A 623 -18.88 -35.81 14.62
CA ALA A 623 -19.25 -36.02 13.22
C ALA A 623 -20.23 -37.19 13.11
N PRO A 624 -21.27 -37.12 12.27
CA PRO A 624 -22.33 -38.15 12.19
C PRO A 624 -21.91 -39.44 11.45
N ALA A 625 -20.62 -39.68 11.25
CA ALA A 625 -20.09 -40.87 10.58
C ALA A 625 -18.74 -41.31 11.17
N SER A 626 -17.68 -40.51 10.97
CA SER A 626 -16.32 -40.81 11.42
C SER A 626 -15.61 -39.54 11.90
N ALA A 627 -15.00 -39.61 13.08
CA ALA A 627 -14.05 -38.61 13.60
C ALA A 627 -12.80 -39.32 14.11
N GLY A 628 -11.64 -38.66 14.03
CA GLY A 628 -10.36 -39.17 14.50
C GLY A 628 -9.68 -38.18 15.43
N VAL A 629 -9.24 -38.65 16.60
CA VAL A 629 -8.54 -37.85 17.61
C VAL A 629 -7.24 -38.56 17.98
N VAL A 630 -6.16 -37.79 18.12
CA VAL A 630 -4.85 -38.28 18.59
C VAL A 630 -4.33 -37.29 19.63
N ALA A 631 -3.98 -37.77 20.82
CA ALA A 631 -3.52 -36.93 21.93
C ALA A 631 -2.41 -37.63 22.73
N GLY A 632 -1.45 -36.85 23.23
CA GLY A 632 -0.23 -37.36 23.87
C GLY A 632 -0.38 -37.87 25.32
N LYS A 633 -1.60 -38.09 25.82
CA LYS A 633 -1.85 -38.62 27.18
C LYS A 633 -3.01 -39.61 27.22
N SER A 634 -4.20 -39.18 26.80
CA SER A 634 -5.40 -40.01 26.76
C SER A 634 -6.27 -39.60 25.57
N VAL A 635 -6.78 -40.60 24.84
CA VAL A 635 -7.75 -40.40 23.75
C VAL A 635 -8.98 -41.23 24.07
N GLN A 636 -10.13 -40.58 24.22
CA GLN A 636 -11.41 -41.26 24.37
C GLN A 636 -12.07 -41.37 22.98
N VAL A 637 -11.87 -42.51 22.31
CA VAL A 637 -12.53 -42.82 21.04
C VAL A 637 -13.80 -43.62 21.33
N VAL A 638 -14.96 -43.05 21.01
CA VAL A 638 -16.25 -43.77 21.00
C VAL A 638 -16.63 -44.03 19.55
N ALA A 639 -16.78 -45.30 19.17
CA ALA A 639 -17.23 -45.70 17.84
C ALA A 639 -18.21 -46.87 17.94
N GLY A 640 -19.30 -46.83 17.16
CA GLY A 640 -20.39 -47.81 17.25
C GLY A 640 -20.06 -49.21 16.71
N GLU A 641 -18.98 -49.36 15.95
CA GLU A 641 -18.63 -50.65 15.31
C GLU A 641 -17.17 -51.07 15.53
N ASN A 642 -16.20 -50.27 15.09
CA ASN A 642 -14.78 -50.64 15.08
C ASN A 642 -13.92 -49.55 15.73
N ILE A 643 -13.07 -49.95 16.67
CA ILE A 643 -11.99 -49.13 17.22
C ILE A 643 -10.67 -49.87 16.92
N MET A 644 -9.72 -49.17 16.30
CA MET A 644 -8.35 -49.65 16.12
C MET A 644 -7.41 -48.72 16.87
N SER A 645 -6.56 -49.28 17.72
CA SER A 645 -5.58 -48.54 18.52
C SER A 645 -4.24 -49.25 18.47
N VAL A 646 -3.14 -48.48 18.43
CA VAL A 646 -1.78 -48.99 18.55
C VAL A 646 -1.08 -48.16 19.62
N ALA A 647 -0.62 -48.82 20.68
CA ALA A 647 0.11 -48.19 21.78
C ALA A 647 1.54 -48.72 21.84
N LYS A 648 2.44 -47.91 22.43
CA LYS A 648 3.83 -48.30 22.73
C LYS A 648 4.05 -48.64 24.22
N GLY A 649 3.00 -48.53 25.01
CA GLY A 649 2.86 -49.02 26.39
C GLY A 649 1.49 -49.70 26.51
N ASP A 650 0.90 -49.68 27.70
CA ASP A 650 -0.36 -50.37 27.96
C ASP A 650 -1.54 -49.84 27.12
N ALA A 651 -2.41 -50.76 26.67
CA ALA A 651 -3.63 -50.47 25.96
C ALA A 651 -4.80 -51.26 26.57
N SER A 652 -5.77 -50.56 27.14
CA SER A 652 -6.99 -51.15 27.70
C SER A 652 -8.11 -51.16 26.65
N TRP A 653 -8.55 -52.36 26.25
CA TRP A 653 -9.63 -52.53 25.28
C TRP A 653 -10.83 -53.27 25.88
N SER A 654 -12.02 -52.68 25.76
CA SER A 654 -13.30 -53.35 26.05
C SER A 654 -14.03 -53.63 24.75
N VAL A 655 -14.16 -54.90 24.36
CA VAL A 655 -14.71 -55.30 23.05
C VAL A 655 -15.85 -56.31 23.22
N TRP A 656 -17.05 -55.96 22.77
CA TRP A 656 -18.28 -56.73 23.03
C TRP A 656 -18.43 -58.03 22.23
N LYS A 657 -17.86 -58.12 21.01
CA LYS A 657 -18.13 -59.24 20.07
C LYS A 657 -16.95 -60.18 19.79
N ARG A 658 -15.75 -59.67 19.50
CA ARG A 658 -14.56 -60.48 19.19
C ARG A 658 -13.28 -59.70 19.40
N PHE A 659 -12.38 -60.24 20.21
CA PHE A 659 -11.04 -59.73 20.45
C PHE A 659 -10.01 -60.77 19.98
N THR A 660 -9.03 -60.35 19.18
CA THR A 660 -8.02 -61.24 18.58
C THR A 660 -6.64 -60.65 18.83
N VAL A 661 -5.76 -61.44 19.44
CA VAL A 661 -4.38 -61.04 19.76
C VAL A 661 -3.42 -62.08 19.17
N SER A 662 -2.32 -61.60 18.58
CA SER A 662 -1.19 -62.40 18.14
C SER A 662 0.10 -61.67 18.50
N ALA A 663 1.03 -62.33 19.18
CA ALA A 663 2.33 -61.78 19.56
C ALA A 663 3.43 -62.82 19.36
N HIS A 664 4.68 -62.35 19.24
CA HIS A 664 5.83 -63.19 18.94
C HIS A 664 6.34 -63.96 20.17
N ASP A 665 6.50 -63.28 21.32
CA ASP A 665 7.21 -63.84 22.48
C ASP A 665 6.26 -64.33 23.60
N MET A 666 5.17 -63.59 23.89
CA MET A 666 4.21 -63.99 24.92
C MET A 666 2.82 -63.38 24.68
N VAL A 667 1.77 -64.15 24.97
CA VAL A 667 0.38 -63.69 25.04
C VAL A 667 -0.19 -64.13 26.40
N SER A 668 -0.66 -63.18 27.21
CA SER A 668 -1.38 -63.46 28.46
C SER A 668 -2.87 -63.18 28.26
N LEU A 669 -3.72 -64.13 28.63
CA LEU A 669 -5.17 -64.08 28.42
C LEU A 669 -5.93 -64.68 29.61
N PHE A 670 -7.09 -64.09 29.90
CA PHE A 670 -8.07 -64.59 30.87
C PHE A 670 -9.43 -64.71 30.17
N THR A 671 -10.19 -65.78 30.46
CA THR A 671 -11.48 -66.05 29.82
C THR A 671 -12.43 -66.74 30.79
N GLN A 672 -13.68 -66.28 30.80
CA GLN A 672 -14.73 -66.75 31.71
C GLN A 672 -15.36 -68.10 31.30
N LYS A 673 -15.08 -68.60 30.09
CA LYS A 673 -15.72 -69.82 29.52
C LYS A 673 -14.73 -70.80 28.87
N GLY A 674 -13.52 -70.87 29.42
CA GLY A 674 -12.51 -71.87 29.07
C GLY A 674 -11.37 -71.33 28.20
N MET A 675 -10.24 -72.02 28.24
CA MET A 675 -9.01 -71.66 27.54
C MET A 675 -8.28 -72.94 27.10
N SER A 676 -7.59 -72.88 25.96
CA SER A 676 -6.64 -73.90 25.54
C SER A 676 -5.27 -73.26 25.39
N LEU A 677 -4.25 -73.87 26.00
CA LEU A 677 -2.86 -73.45 25.89
C LEU A 677 -2.05 -74.62 25.32
N ILE A 678 -1.46 -74.42 24.14
CA ILE A 678 -0.59 -75.39 23.49
C ILE A 678 0.71 -74.66 23.15
N ALA A 679 1.78 -74.99 23.86
CA ALA A 679 3.13 -74.49 23.58
C ALA A 679 3.91 -75.56 22.78
N ALA A 680 4.62 -75.15 21.74
CA ALA A 680 5.46 -76.06 20.94
C ALA A 680 6.77 -76.42 21.66
N ALA A 681 7.31 -75.49 22.46
CA ALA A 681 8.38 -75.71 23.42
C ALA A 681 8.29 -74.62 24.51
N GLY A 682 8.71 -74.92 25.74
CA GLY A 682 8.65 -74.00 26.89
C GLY A 682 7.73 -74.48 28.01
N ALA A 683 7.90 -73.91 29.21
CA ALA A 683 7.14 -74.30 30.40
C ALA A 683 5.71 -73.73 30.37
N VAL A 684 4.72 -74.58 30.64
CA VAL A 684 3.30 -74.21 30.70
C VAL A 684 2.78 -74.34 32.12
N VAL A 685 2.26 -73.24 32.70
CA VAL A 685 1.61 -73.24 34.01
C VAL A 685 0.09 -73.28 33.80
N VAL A 686 -0.59 -74.27 34.40
CA VAL A 686 -2.04 -74.46 34.27
C VAL A 686 -2.68 -74.55 35.65
N GLN A 687 -3.63 -73.67 35.94
CA GLN A 687 -4.44 -73.71 37.16
C GLN A 687 -5.92 -73.87 36.81
N ALA A 688 -6.57 -74.89 37.36
CA ALA A 688 -8.00 -75.15 37.16
C ALA A 688 -8.70 -75.22 38.52
N GLN A 689 -9.64 -74.32 38.80
CA GLN A 689 -10.31 -74.25 40.11
C GLN A 689 -11.53 -75.17 40.25
N ARG A 690 -12.15 -75.62 39.15
CA ARG A 690 -13.23 -76.63 39.14
C ARG A 690 -13.08 -77.58 37.94
N GLY A 691 -12.24 -78.60 38.10
CA GLY A 691 -11.98 -79.65 37.11
C GLY A 691 -10.91 -80.61 37.61
N ARG A 692 -10.69 -81.75 36.92
CA ARG A 692 -9.59 -82.65 37.26
C ARG A 692 -8.29 -82.11 36.66
N MET A 693 -7.38 -81.62 37.50
CA MET A 693 -6.00 -81.38 37.09
C MET A 693 -5.28 -82.73 36.94
N GLN A 694 -4.57 -82.91 35.83
CA GLN A 694 -3.72 -84.08 35.58
C GLN A 694 -2.39 -83.59 35.03
N LEU A 695 -1.31 -83.91 35.75
CA LEU A 695 0.06 -83.65 35.33
C LEU A 695 0.63 -84.96 34.76
N ALA A 696 1.28 -84.89 33.61
CA ALA A 696 1.99 -86.01 33.01
C ALA A 696 3.22 -85.47 32.26
N SER A 697 4.35 -86.15 32.41
CA SER A 697 5.58 -85.91 31.65
C SER A 697 5.84 -87.15 30.77
N HIS A 698 6.58 -86.96 29.67
CA HIS A 698 7.09 -88.07 28.87
C HIS A 698 8.48 -88.54 29.38
N GLU A 699 9.09 -87.76 30.26
CA GLU A 699 10.32 -88.07 31.00
C GLU A 699 10.05 -87.92 32.51
N ASP A 700 11.07 -87.73 33.34
CA ASP A 700 10.90 -87.63 34.80
C ASP A 700 10.03 -86.44 35.24
N MET A 701 9.51 -86.53 36.47
CA MET A 701 8.75 -85.49 37.14
C MET A 701 9.06 -85.49 38.64
N THR A 702 9.78 -84.48 39.13
CA THR A 702 10.02 -84.27 40.56
C THR A 702 9.05 -83.25 41.17
N VAL A 703 8.73 -83.44 42.45
CA VAL A 703 7.90 -82.52 43.25
C VAL A 703 8.60 -82.33 44.59
N GLU A 704 9.25 -81.18 44.76
CA GLU A 704 10.22 -80.94 45.82
C GLU A 704 9.87 -79.70 46.66
N THR A 705 10.38 -79.65 47.89
CA THR A 705 10.41 -78.43 48.70
C THR A 705 11.72 -78.38 49.48
N VAL A 706 12.44 -77.27 49.35
CA VAL A 706 13.83 -77.17 49.85
C VAL A 706 13.91 -76.58 51.27
N ASN A 707 12.98 -75.68 51.61
CA ASN A 707 12.92 -74.97 52.89
C ASN A 707 11.51 -74.99 53.53
N GLY A 708 10.65 -75.96 53.16
CA GLY A 708 9.25 -76.02 53.58
C GLY A 708 8.76 -77.45 53.85
N MET A 709 7.44 -77.61 54.03
CA MET A 709 6.80 -78.92 54.23
C MET A 709 5.83 -79.24 53.10
N LEU A 710 6.02 -80.39 52.45
CA LEU A 710 5.12 -80.90 51.40
C LEU A 710 3.96 -81.68 52.05
N HIS A 711 2.74 -81.17 51.92
CA HIS A 711 1.54 -81.83 52.42
C HIS A 711 0.80 -82.61 51.32
N VAL A 712 0.87 -83.94 51.37
CA VAL A 712 0.00 -84.82 50.56
C VAL A 712 -1.14 -85.33 51.45
N LYS A 713 -2.40 -85.06 51.09
CA LYS A 713 -3.61 -85.43 51.85
C LYS A 713 -4.66 -86.01 50.92
N SER A 714 -5.39 -87.03 51.38
CA SER A 714 -6.51 -87.65 50.66
C SER A 714 -7.55 -88.17 51.67
N PRO A 715 -8.86 -87.94 51.44
CA PRO A 715 -9.92 -88.41 52.33
C PRO A 715 -10.31 -89.89 52.11
N LYS A 716 -9.66 -90.61 51.18
CA LYS A 716 -9.91 -92.04 50.93
C LYS A 716 -8.65 -92.89 51.08
N GLU A 717 -7.65 -92.66 50.25
CA GLU A 717 -6.36 -93.36 50.31
C GLU A 717 -5.22 -92.55 49.66
N ILE A 718 -4.00 -92.83 50.08
CA ILE A 718 -2.76 -92.43 49.41
C ILE A 718 -2.00 -93.70 49.08
N VAL A 719 -1.63 -93.88 47.81
CA VAL A 719 -0.85 -95.02 47.32
C VAL A 719 0.41 -94.49 46.64
N MET A 720 1.58 -94.89 47.14
CA MET A 720 2.87 -94.70 46.49
C MET A 720 3.32 -96.08 46.00
N ASN A 721 3.53 -96.27 44.70
CA ASN A 721 3.88 -97.57 44.12
C ASN A 721 5.09 -97.45 43.18
N VAL A 722 6.09 -98.30 43.38
CA VAL A 722 7.28 -98.42 42.54
C VAL A 722 7.52 -99.90 42.25
N GLY A 723 7.34 -100.30 40.98
CA GLY A 723 7.60 -101.67 40.52
C GLY A 723 6.77 -102.76 41.20
N GLY A 724 5.63 -102.42 41.82
CA GLY A 724 4.82 -103.36 42.60
C GLY A 724 5.26 -103.55 44.06
N SER A 725 6.23 -102.78 44.55
CA SER A 725 6.34 -102.46 45.98
C SER A 725 5.58 -101.16 46.25
N TYR A 726 4.91 -101.05 47.39
CA TYR A 726 4.03 -99.93 47.69
C TYR A 726 3.97 -99.55 49.17
N PHE A 727 3.72 -98.27 49.40
CA PHE A 727 3.24 -97.73 50.68
C PHE A 727 1.80 -97.27 50.47
N ARG A 728 0.86 -97.87 51.19
CA ARG A 728 -0.57 -97.49 51.14
C ARG A 728 -1.02 -97.01 52.51
N MET A 729 -1.64 -95.83 52.54
CA MET A 729 -2.22 -95.26 53.74
C MET A 729 -3.71 -95.00 53.52
N THR A 730 -4.53 -95.48 54.45
CA THR A 730 -5.98 -95.29 54.49
C THR A 730 -6.40 -94.83 55.89
N PRO A 731 -7.61 -94.28 56.09
CA PRO A 731 -8.13 -93.99 57.43
C PRO A 731 -8.16 -95.18 58.39
N GLY A 732 -8.17 -96.42 57.87
CA GLY A 732 -8.15 -97.65 58.68
C GLY A 732 -6.75 -98.19 58.99
N GLY A 733 -5.67 -97.62 58.44
CA GLY A 733 -4.30 -98.06 58.71
C GLY A 733 -3.29 -97.83 57.58
N ILE A 734 -2.04 -98.17 57.88
CA ILE A 734 -0.88 -98.13 56.96
C ILE A 734 -0.47 -99.55 56.60
N GLU A 735 -0.27 -99.79 55.30
CA GLU A 735 0.10 -101.07 54.71
C GLU A 735 1.39 -100.89 53.90
N MET A 736 2.44 -101.64 54.24
CA MET A 736 3.74 -101.61 53.58
C MET A 736 3.96 -102.94 52.85
N GLY A 737 3.66 -102.97 51.55
CA GLY A 737 3.75 -104.18 50.73
C GLY A 737 4.98 -104.16 49.84
N THR A 738 5.76 -105.24 49.80
CA THR A 738 6.90 -105.38 48.88
C THR A 738 7.14 -106.84 48.53
N ARG A 739 7.86 -107.06 47.42
CA ARG A 739 8.32 -108.39 46.97
C ARG A 739 9.66 -108.80 47.60
N GLY A 740 10.29 -107.93 48.40
CA GLY A 740 11.53 -108.20 49.14
C GLY A 740 11.37 -108.08 50.66
N GLY A 741 12.49 -108.01 51.38
CA GLY A 741 12.49 -107.75 52.84
C GLY A 741 12.42 -106.25 53.16
N VAL A 742 11.69 -105.88 54.22
CA VAL A 742 11.63 -104.51 54.74
C VAL A 742 12.74 -104.31 55.78
N LEU A 743 13.63 -103.33 55.56
CA LEU A 743 14.77 -103.04 56.45
C LEU A 743 14.61 -101.70 57.17
N PHE A 744 14.30 -101.74 58.46
CA PHE A 744 14.28 -100.55 59.33
C PHE A 744 15.67 -100.29 59.94
N LYS A 745 16.41 -99.31 59.41
CA LYS A 745 17.63 -98.78 60.05
C LYS A 745 17.26 -97.64 61.01
N THR A 746 17.21 -97.92 62.30
CA THR A 746 16.95 -96.93 63.36
C THR A 746 17.75 -97.25 64.62
N SER A 747 18.07 -96.23 65.43
CA SER A 747 18.75 -96.39 66.73
C SER A 747 17.83 -96.94 67.83
N SER A 748 16.51 -96.79 67.69
CA SER A 748 15.51 -97.51 68.50
C SER A 748 14.14 -97.51 67.80
N LEU A 749 13.23 -98.41 68.21
CA LEU A 749 11.85 -98.44 67.73
C LEU A 749 10.89 -98.67 68.90
N LYS A 750 10.28 -97.57 69.38
CA LYS A 750 9.44 -97.57 70.59
C LYS A 750 7.95 -97.68 70.22
N LYS A 751 7.39 -98.89 70.29
CA LYS A 751 5.96 -99.14 70.03
C LYS A 751 5.11 -98.62 71.20
N THR A 752 4.44 -97.48 71.00
CA THR A 752 3.39 -96.96 71.90
C THR A 752 2.00 -97.36 71.41
N GLY A 753 0.97 -97.11 72.24
CA GLY A 753 -0.44 -97.30 71.84
C GLY A 753 -0.88 -96.36 70.72
N PRO A 754 -2.06 -96.60 70.10
CA PRO A 754 -2.58 -95.77 69.02
C PRO A 754 -2.82 -94.32 69.48
N ALA A 755 -2.47 -93.37 68.62
CA ALA A 755 -2.76 -91.96 68.77
C ALA A 755 -3.35 -91.43 67.46
N GLN A 756 -4.40 -90.63 67.54
CA GLN A 756 -5.14 -90.08 66.40
C GLN A 756 -4.91 -88.56 66.31
N MET A 757 -4.76 -88.03 65.10
CA MET A 757 -4.54 -86.60 64.84
C MET A 757 -5.61 -86.07 63.89
N ASP A 758 -6.74 -85.66 64.45
CA ASP A 758 -7.88 -85.15 63.69
C ASP A 758 -7.64 -83.72 63.18
N LEU A 759 -6.98 -83.61 62.02
CA LEU A 759 -7.01 -82.39 61.21
C LEU A 759 -8.33 -82.33 60.43
N GLY A 760 -9.44 -82.08 61.15
CA GLY A 760 -10.77 -81.92 60.60
C GLY A 760 -10.83 -80.81 59.53
N GLY A 761 -11.10 -81.19 58.28
CA GLY A 761 -11.20 -80.25 57.17
C GLY A 761 -12.55 -79.54 57.13
N ALA A 762 -12.54 -78.22 56.93
CA ALA A 762 -13.75 -77.44 56.71
C ALA A 762 -14.36 -77.76 55.32
N ALA A 763 -15.62 -78.18 55.30
CA ALA A 763 -16.38 -78.36 54.07
C ALA A 763 -16.98 -77.02 53.61
N PHE A 764 -16.99 -76.77 52.30
CA PHE A 764 -17.64 -75.59 51.72
C PHE A 764 -19.16 -75.76 51.66
N ALA A 765 -19.89 -75.10 52.55
CA ALA A 765 -21.34 -74.82 52.43
C ALA A 765 -21.70 -73.53 53.20
N PRO A 766 -22.67 -72.72 52.73
CA PRO A 766 -23.03 -71.44 53.36
C PRO A 766 -24.00 -71.60 54.53
N VAL A 767 -24.10 -70.56 55.36
CA VAL A 767 -25.11 -70.42 56.42
C VAL A 767 -26.09 -69.31 56.05
N PHE A 768 -27.39 -69.57 56.22
CA PHE A 768 -28.44 -68.54 56.29
C PHE A 768 -29.00 -68.51 57.72
N VAL A 769 -29.51 -67.35 58.14
CA VAL A 769 -29.90 -67.06 59.53
C VAL A 769 -31.26 -67.70 59.89
N PRO A 770 -31.45 -68.29 61.09
CA PRO A 770 -32.67 -69.02 61.43
C PRO A 770 -33.79 -68.14 62.03
N TYR A 771 -35.05 -68.53 61.79
CA TYR A 771 -36.17 -68.30 62.71
C TYR A 771 -37.21 -69.44 62.62
N THR A 772 -38.04 -69.57 63.65
CA THR A 772 -39.11 -70.59 63.85
C THR A 772 -40.49 -69.91 63.74
N THR A 773 -41.66 -70.54 63.53
CA THR A 773 -42.15 -71.95 63.53
C THR A 773 -43.53 -71.95 62.82
N GLY A 774 -44.06 -73.10 62.35
CA GLY A 774 -45.47 -73.17 61.94
C GLY A 774 -45.90 -74.50 61.28
N CYS A 775 -47.10 -74.98 61.60
CA CYS A 775 -47.60 -76.30 61.19
C CYS A 775 -48.36 -76.34 59.84
N ASP A 776 -48.32 -77.54 59.23
CA ASP A 776 -49.48 -78.32 58.75
C ASP A 776 -50.02 -78.32 57.28
N VAL A 777 -50.56 -79.50 56.93
CA VAL A 777 -51.60 -79.83 55.92
C VAL A 777 -51.26 -79.87 54.40
N TRP A 778 -50.81 -81.08 53.98
CA TRP A 778 -51.38 -81.97 52.92
C TRP A 778 -51.57 -81.60 51.42
N ARG A 779 -51.38 -82.66 50.59
CA ARG A 779 -52.17 -83.14 49.42
C ARG A 779 -51.95 -82.61 47.98
N THR A 780 -51.13 -83.38 47.25
CA THR A 780 -51.44 -84.08 45.97
C THR A 780 -51.97 -83.34 44.73
N ASN A 781 -51.21 -83.43 43.64
CA ASN A 781 -51.74 -83.78 42.30
C ASN A 781 -50.67 -84.52 41.45
N PRO A 782 -50.89 -85.75 40.95
CA PRO A 782 -49.87 -86.55 40.26
C PRO A 782 -50.06 -86.65 38.73
N ALA A 783 -50.26 -85.55 38.00
CA ALA A 783 -50.43 -85.60 36.53
C ALA A 783 -50.01 -84.32 35.77
N PHE A 784 -49.01 -84.42 34.87
CA PHE A 784 -49.17 -84.14 33.42
C PHE A 784 -47.96 -84.63 32.59
N VAL A 785 -48.07 -84.66 31.25
CA VAL A 785 -47.22 -85.47 30.34
C VAL A 785 -46.80 -84.67 29.06
N PRO A 786 -45.56 -84.84 28.50
CA PRO A 786 -45.09 -84.29 27.21
C PRO A 786 -45.32 -85.29 26.03
N PRO A 787 -44.80 -85.14 24.77
CA PRO A 787 -43.96 -84.10 24.12
C PRO A 787 -44.55 -83.58 22.76
N HIS A 788 -43.75 -82.92 21.89
CA HIS A 788 -43.53 -83.30 20.45
C HIS A 788 -42.63 -82.32 19.65
N ALA A 789 -42.23 -82.73 18.42
CA ALA A 789 -41.50 -82.05 17.33
C ALA A 789 -41.84 -82.78 15.98
N PRO A 790 -41.29 -82.51 14.75
CA PRO A 790 -40.28 -81.54 14.26
C PRO A 790 -40.62 -80.89 12.85
N ALA A 791 -39.61 -80.54 12.01
CA ALA A 791 -39.65 -80.21 10.55
C ALA A 791 -40.23 -78.82 10.13
N ALA A 792 -40.00 -78.17 8.95
CA ALA A 792 -39.08 -78.23 7.77
C ALA A 792 -39.39 -77.00 6.83
N GLU A 793 -38.70 -76.59 5.74
CA GLU A 793 -37.29 -76.59 5.22
C GLU A 793 -37.24 -75.80 3.85
N ILE A 794 -36.16 -75.90 3.03
CA ILE A 794 -36.07 -75.68 1.54
C ILE A 794 -35.70 -74.29 0.90
N VAL A 795 -34.44 -74.22 0.38
CA VAL A 795 -33.93 -73.70 -0.94
C VAL A 795 -33.82 -72.16 -1.28
N ALA A 796 -32.85 -71.83 -2.16
CA ALA A 796 -32.40 -70.50 -2.65
C ALA A 796 -32.62 -70.38 -4.21
N PRO A 797 -31.80 -69.74 -5.14
CA PRO A 797 -30.43 -69.17 -5.06
C PRO A 797 -30.09 -67.91 -5.94
N GLU A 798 -28.77 -67.60 -6.02
CA GLU A 798 -27.97 -67.10 -7.18
C GLU A 798 -27.66 -65.60 -7.52
N ASN A 799 -26.33 -65.34 -7.65
CA ASN A 799 -25.58 -64.51 -8.64
C ASN A 799 -25.62 -62.95 -8.64
N ALA A 800 -24.55 -62.19 -9.02
CA ALA A 800 -23.09 -62.46 -9.13
C ALA A 800 -22.23 -61.17 -9.40
N VAL A 801 -20.88 -61.27 -9.24
CA VAL A 801 -19.78 -60.41 -9.81
C VAL A 801 -19.44 -59.04 -9.15
N ALA A 802 -18.15 -58.62 -9.30
CA ALA A 802 -17.42 -57.46 -8.71
C ALA A 802 -16.71 -56.65 -9.86
N PRO A 803 -15.54 -55.93 -9.77
CA PRO A 803 -14.64 -55.53 -8.65
C PRO A 803 -13.95 -54.10 -8.72
N VAL A 804 -13.35 -53.62 -7.58
CA VAL A 804 -11.99 -52.95 -7.40
C VAL A 804 -11.70 -51.63 -8.23
N PRO A 805 -10.65 -50.76 -8.04
CA PRO A 805 -9.48 -50.61 -7.11
C PRO A 805 -9.53 -49.31 -6.21
N ASP A 806 -8.47 -48.66 -5.66
CA ASP A 806 -7.22 -48.95 -4.86
C ASP A 806 -6.46 -47.60 -4.67
N ALA A 807 -5.43 -47.34 -3.82
CA ALA A 807 -4.92 -47.84 -2.52
C ALA A 807 -3.75 -46.90 -2.00
N ALA A 808 -3.19 -47.16 -0.80
CA ALA A 808 -1.99 -46.54 -0.15
C ALA A 808 -2.11 -45.04 0.30
N GLY A 809 -1.32 -44.49 1.25
CA GLY A 809 -0.13 -44.95 2.03
C GLY A 809 1.03 -43.94 1.89
N VAL A 810 1.94 -43.62 2.86
CA VAL A 810 2.30 -44.16 4.20
C VAL A 810 2.87 -43.00 5.10
N ALA A 811 3.12 -43.27 6.39
CA ALA A 811 3.68 -42.44 7.49
C ALA A 811 5.18 -41.97 7.31
N PRO A 812 5.90 -41.30 8.26
CA PRO A 812 5.63 -41.09 9.71
C PRO A 812 6.05 -39.75 10.42
N SER A 813 5.70 -39.72 11.71
CA SER A 813 6.14 -38.98 12.94
C SER A 813 7.68 -38.67 13.10
N PRO A 814 8.23 -38.09 14.21
CA PRO A 814 7.64 -37.67 15.52
C PRO A 814 8.20 -36.40 16.25
N LEU A 815 7.66 -36.14 17.45
CA LEU A 815 8.30 -35.55 18.68
C LEU A 815 8.89 -34.12 18.67
N GLY A 816 8.67 -33.38 19.77
CA GLY A 816 9.30 -32.07 19.98
C GLY A 816 8.94 -31.27 21.25
N ASP A 817 8.08 -31.77 22.14
CA ASP A 817 7.67 -31.03 23.36
C ASP A 817 7.69 -31.95 24.60
N PHE A 818 8.68 -31.77 25.47
CA PHE A 818 8.93 -32.61 26.65
C PHE A 818 9.50 -31.83 27.86
N PHE A 819 9.94 -30.57 27.68
CA PHE A 819 10.66 -29.83 28.72
C PHE A 819 9.81 -28.73 29.38
N SER A 820 9.29 -29.09 30.55
CA SER A 820 8.76 -28.22 31.62
C SER A 820 7.48 -27.41 31.34
N ARG A 821 6.47 -27.29 32.22
CA ARG A 821 6.12 -27.96 33.51
C ARG A 821 7.21 -28.23 34.57
N LEU A 822 7.15 -27.39 35.63
CA LEU A 822 7.91 -27.37 36.90
C LEU A 822 9.06 -26.33 36.84
N SER A 823 9.02 -25.21 37.58
CA SER A 823 8.26 -24.81 38.79
C SER A 823 8.11 -23.26 38.82
N GLY A 824 7.67 -22.51 39.85
CA GLY A 824 7.14 -22.82 41.18
C GLY A 824 7.17 -21.59 42.12
N SER A 825 6.03 -20.90 42.30
CA SER A 825 5.76 -19.85 43.32
C SER A 825 6.57 -18.53 43.38
N ALA A 826 5.84 -17.42 43.24
CA ALA A 826 6.01 -16.13 43.95
C ALA A 826 7.23 -15.20 43.69
N VAL A 827 7.24 -14.48 42.56
CA VAL A 827 7.92 -13.17 42.38
C VAL A 827 7.06 -12.25 41.46
N PRO A 828 7.29 -10.93 41.31
CA PRO A 828 6.51 -9.88 41.99
C PRO A 828 5.64 -9.05 40.98
N PRO A 829 5.03 -7.88 41.32
CA PRO A 829 3.85 -7.35 40.61
C PRO A 829 4.12 -6.61 39.29
N TRP A 830 5.10 -7.06 38.51
CA TRP A 830 5.33 -6.62 37.11
C TRP A 830 5.11 -7.73 36.08
N ALA A 831 4.77 -8.95 36.51
CA ALA A 831 4.83 -10.16 35.69
C ALA A 831 3.49 -10.59 35.01
N SER A 832 2.69 -9.67 34.48
CA SER A 832 1.43 -10.02 33.77
C SER A 832 0.94 -8.97 32.74
N ALA A 833 1.57 -8.88 31.55
CA ALA A 833 1.09 -7.99 30.46
C ALA A 833 1.58 -8.33 29.01
N PHE A 834 1.50 -9.59 28.56
CA PHE A 834 1.55 -10.01 27.14
C PHE A 834 0.78 -11.35 27.05
N SER A 835 -0.15 -11.67 26.14
CA SER A 835 -0.71 -11.12 24.89
C SER A 835 -2.06 -11.87 24.64
N PRO A 836 -2.98 -11.57 23.67
CA PRO A 836 -3.14 -10.42 22.77
C PRO A 836 -4.51 -9.68 22.88
N PHE A 837 -4.62 -8.48 22.29
CA PHE A 837 -5.85 -7.75 21.94
C PHE A 837 -7.01 -7.65 22.98
N ASP A 838 -6.85 -6.79 24.01
CA ASP A 838 -7.95 -6.35 24.91
C ASP A 838 -8.56 -4.98 24.50
N GLY A 839 -8.48 -4.60 23.22
CA GLY A 839 -9.21 -3.47 22.63
C GLY A 839 -8.75 -2.05 23.03
N LYS A 840 -7.74 -1.91 23.89
CA LYS A 840 -7.15 -0.61 24.24
C LYS A 840 -6.02 -0.22 23.29
N LEU A 841 -5.80 1.08 23.16
CA LEU A 841 -4.62 1.64 22.50
C LEU A 841 -3.36 1.14 23.22
N SER A 842 -2.53 0.36 22.53
CA SER A 842 -1.17 0.11 22.99
C SER A 842 -0.34 1.39 22.82
N ASN A 843 0.74 1.52 23.60
CA ASN A 843 1.75 2.58 23.48
C ASN A 843 1.24 4.00 23.85
N VAL A 844 0.22 4.14 24.70
CA VAL A 844 -0.12 5.45 25.28
C VAL A 844 0.77 5.72 26.49
N ASP A 845 1.65 6.72 26.39
CA ASP A 845 2.30 7.36 27.54
C ASP A 845 1.25 8.18 28.32
N THR A 846 0.32 7.52 29.02
CA THR A 846 -0.82 8.17 29.71
C THR A 846 -0.41 9.16 30.78
N ASP A 847 0.70 8.89 31.46
CA ASP A 847 1.09 9.55 32.70
C ASP A 847 2.26 10.54 32.54
N ILE A 848 2.72 10.78 31.31
CA ILE A 848 3.73 11.82 31.02
C ILE A 848 3.01 13.17 30.76
N PRO A 849 3.21 14.20 31.62
CA PRO A 849 2.62 15.51 31.37
C PRO A 849 3.18 16.13 30.08
N LYS A 850 2.30 16.73 29.26
CA LYS A 850 2.64 17.34 27.96
C LYS A 850 3.39 18.68 28.11
N ALA A 851 4.56 18.63 28.74
CA ALA A 851 5.51 19.72 28.84
C ALA A 851 6.14 20.05 27.47
N LYS A 852 6.93 21.14 27.40
CA LYS A 852 7.86 21.36 26.29
C LYS A 852 8.99 20.33 26.41
N VAL A 853 8.88 19.24 25.67
CA VAL A 853 9.90 18.19 25.64
C VAL A 853 11.20 18.75 25.06
N THR A 854 12.31 18.41 25.70
CA THR A 854 13.67 18.72 25.22
C THR A 854 14.33 17.39 24.86
N LEU A 855 14.84 17.26 23.63
CA LEU A 855 15.55 16.07 23.20
C LEU A 855 16.80 15.85 24.08
N ASN A 856 17.03 14.60 24.49
CA ASN A 856 18.06 14.20 25.45
C ASN A 856 17.75 14.61 26.90
N SER A 857 16.49 14.49 27.32
CA SER A 857 16.06 14.65 28.71
C SER A 857 16.63 13.53 29.61
N PRO A 858 16.94 13.78 30.90
CA PRO A 858 17.26 12.72 31.86
C PRO A 858 16.17 11.64 32.00
N ASP A 859 14.91 11.98 31.68
CA ASP A 859 13.80 11.02 31.69
C ASP A 859 13.67 10.20 30.39
N ASP A 860 14.32 10.61 29.29
CA ASP A 860 14.44 9.78 28.08
C ASP A 860 15.24 8.49 28.36
N GLN A 861 16.06 8.49 29.42
CA GLN A 861 16.93 7.37 29.81
C GLN A 861 16.23 6.30 30.67
N LYS A 862 14.92 6.45 30.95
CA LYS A 862 14.15 5.54 31.83
C LYS A 862 13.01 4.81 31.11
N GLN A 863 12.87 4.99 29.79
CA GLN A 863 11.70 4.55 29.03
C GLN A 863 11.75 3.04 28.73
N THR A 864 10.76 2.29 29.19
CA THR A 864 10.63 0.85 28.94
C THR A 864 10.51 0.52 27.45
N LEU A 865 10.94 -0.67 27.04
CA LEU A 865 10.56 -1.23 25.75
C LEU A 865 9.04 -1.44 25.70
N VAL A 866 8.42 -1.03 24.60
CA VAL A 866 7.01 -1.26 24.31
C VAL A 866 6.93 -1.82 22.91
N THR A 867 6.31 -2.99 22.75
CA THR A 867 6.07 -3.62 21.45
C THR A 867 5.34 -2.65 20.52
N PRO A 868 5.92 -2.25 19.37
CA PRO A 868 5.20 -1.46 18.38
C PRO A 868 4.19 -2.32 17.62
N ASP A 869 3.08 -1.71 17.22
CA ASP A 869 2.11 -2.31 16.28
C ASP A 869 2.30 -1.66 14.87
N PRO A 870 3.21 -2.21 14.02
CA PRO A 870 3.60 -1.62 12.75
C PRO A 870 2.51 -1.80 11.68
N ILE A 871 1.98 -0.67 11.19
CA ILE A 871 0.90 -0.68 10.18
C ILE A 871 1.49 -0.97 8.79
N LYS A 872 1.05 -2.06 8.15
CA LYS A 872 1.29 -2.28 6.71
C LYS A 872 0.54 -1.22 5.92
N LEU A 873 1.24 -0.42 5.14
CA LEU A 873 0.67 0.77 4.51
C LEU A 873 -0.26 0.42 3.35
N ALA A 874 -1.54 0.69 3.55
CA ALA A 874 -2.44 1.05 2.46
C ALA A 874 -2.06 2.44 1.89
N ASN A 875 -2.76 2.91 0.88
CA ASN A 875 -2.31 4.03 0.05
C ASN A 875 -2.66 5.40 0.64
N ALA A 876 -1.85 6.42 0.28
CA ALA A 876 -1.83 7.71 0.98
C ALA A 876 -2.84 8.70 0.40
N VAL A 877 -3.73 9.22 1.25
CA VAL A 877 -4.62 10.36 0.93
C VAL A 877 -3.98 11.64 1.47
N PRO A 878 -3.69 12.66 0.65
CA PRO A 878 -2.97 13.87 1.08
C PRO A 878 -3.47 14.51 2.39
N CYS A 879 -2.54 15.07 3.15
CA CYS A 879 -2.82 15.90 4.31
C CYS A 879 -2.03 17.21 4.23
N ASP A 880 -2.55 18.23 4.91
CA ASP A 880 -2.09 19.61 4.98
C ASP A 880 -1.27 19.91 6.25
N TRP A 881 -0.98 18.89 7.07
CA TRP A 881 -0.21 19.03 8.31
C TRP A 881 1.25 19.44 8.04
N LYS A 882 1.71 20.44 8.79
CA LYS A 882 3.04 21.03 8.72
C LYS A 882 3.67 21.17 10.10
N ILE A 883 4.99 21.08 10.15
CA ILE A 883 5.85 21.58 11.24
C ILE A 883 7.05 22.32 10.65
N SER A 884 7.87 22.96 11.49
CA SER A 884 9.17 23.47 11.06
C SER A 884 10.18 22.33 10.89
N ASP A 885 11.20 22.56 10.05
CA ASP A 885 12.37 21.69 10.00
C ASP A 885 13.00 21.53 11.38
N LEU A 886 13.48 20.32 11.69
CA LEU A 886 14.13 19.99 12.95
C LEU A 886 15.53 19.44 12.67
N LYS A 887 16.51 19.79 13.51
CA LYS A 887 17.84 19.19 13.46
C LYS A 887 18.47 19.19 14.85
N ALA A 888 18.87 18.02 15.33
CA ALA A 888 19.51 17.82 16.63
C ALA A 888 20.38 16.56 16.62
N ASP A 889 21.50 16.60 17.34
CA ASP A 889 22.22 15.37 17.68
C ASP A 889 21.50 14.69 18.87
N VAL A 890 21.11 13.43 18.69
CA VAL A 890 20.40 12.61 19.68
C VAL A 890 21.38 11.58 20.25
N LYS A 891 21.41 11.48 21.58
CA LYS A 891 22.26 10.55 22.33
C LYS A 891 21.46 9.79 23.38
N GLY A 892 21.14 8.53 23.10
CA GLY A 892 20.52 7.61 24.04
C GLY A 892 21.54 6.81 24.84
N HIS A 893 21.05 5.90 25.69
CA HIS A 893 21.77 4.64 25.91
C HIS A 893 21.46 3.71 24.73
N ILE A 894 22.30 2.69 24.50
CA ILE A 894 21.82 1.53 23.73
C ILE A 894 20.84 0.74 24.61
N GLU A 895 19.82 0.16 23.98
CA GLU A 895 18.78 -0.61 24.67
C GLU A 895 19.31 -1.89 25.31
N SER A 896 20.37 -2.46 24.72
CA SER A 896 21.03 -3.69 25.15
C SER A 896 22.14 -3.42 26.18
N VAL A 897 21.77 -3.25 27.45
CA VAL A 897 22.73 -3.00 28.53
C VAL A 897 23.51 -4.29 28.87
N SER A 898 22.86 -5.45 28.77
CA SER A 898 23.50 -6.77 28.87
C SER A 898 22.91 -7.81 27.89
N TYR A 899 23.81 -8.65 27.38
CA TYR A 899 23.50 -9.89 26.67
C TYR A 899 24.07 -11.09 27.43
N TRP A 900 23.41 -12.24 27.37
CA TRP A 900 23.88 -13.47 28.03
C TRP A 900 24.19 -14.52 26.98
N GLY A 901 25.39 -15.09 27.04
CA GLY A 901 25.86 -16.11 26.10
C GLY A 901 25.15 -17.44 26.35
N VAL A 902 24.77 -18.12 25.26
CA VAL A 902 24.09 -19.43 25.31
C VAL A 902 24.70 -20.36 24.25
N LEU A 903 24.76 -21.66 24.54
CA LEU A 903 25.19 -22.68 23.59
C LEU A 903 24.02 -23.21 22.74
N ASN A 904 24.34 -23.91 21.65
CA ASN A 904 23.36 -24.47 20.70
C ASN A 904 22.29 -25.37 21.32
N ASP A 905 22.61 -26.04 22.42
CA ASP A 905 21.73 -26.94 23.16
C ASP A 905 20.80 -26.20 24.16
N ARG A 906 20.76 -24.87 24.08
CA ARG A 906 20.07 -23.95 24.99
C ARG A 906 20.68 -23.84 26.40
N THR A 907 21.87 -24.38 26.64
CA THR A 907 22.53 -24.24 27.95
C THR A 907 23.30 -22.92 28.08
N PRO A 908 23.30 -22.28 29.27
CA PRO A 908 24.17 -21.15 29.60
C PRO A 908 25.63 -21.33 29.17
N TRP A 909 26.15 -20.47 28.29
CA TRP A 909 27.56 -20.49 27.93
C TRP A 909 28.38 -19.94 29.11
N ARG A 910 29.07 -20.83 29.82
CA ARG A 910 29.83 -20.51 31.04
C ARG A 910 31.34 -20.58 30.80
N ASP A 911 32.07 -19.74 31.50
CA ASP A 911 33.53 -19.80 31.58
C ASP A 911 33.98 -21.10 32.26
N PRO A 912 34.74 -21.98 31.59
CA PRO A 912 35.20 -23.24 32.16
C PRO A 912 36.08 -23.11 33.41
N LYS A 913 36.61 -21.92 33.70
CA LYS A 913 37.48 -21.66 34.87
C LYS A 913 36.73 -21.08 36.07
N THR A 914 35.69 -20.27 35.85
CA THR A 914 34.98 -19.57 36.94
C THR A 914 33.52 -20.02 37.12
N GLY A 915 32.93 -20.74 36.17
CA GLY A 915 31.53 -21.16 36.19
C GLY A 915 30.51 -20.04 35.99
N ALA A 916 30.97 -18.78 35.93
CA ALA A 916 30.14 -17.63 35.59
C ALA A 916 29.64 -17.77 34.14
N GLN A 917 28.39 -17.39 33.90
CA GLN A 917 27.87 -17.28 32.54
C GLN A 917 28.51 -16.07 31.86
N TYR A 918 28.95 -16.23 30.61
CA TYR A 918 29.44 -15.11 29.82
C TYR A 918 28.31 -14.08 29.66
N ARG A 919 28.53 -12.88 30.21
CA ARG A 919 27.69 -11.71 29.99
C ARG A 919 28.43 -10.75 29.07
N GLY A 920 27.82 -10.46 27.94
CA GLY A 920 28.25 -9.48 26.95
C GLY A 920 27.40 -8.22 27.03
N GLY A 921 27.55 -7.34 26.05
CA GLY A 921 26.99 -5.99 26.11
C GLY A 921 27.73 -5.09 27.09
N GLY A 922 27.16 -3.91 27.34
CA GLY A 922 27.69 -2.94 28.28
C GLY A 922 27.18 -1.53 27.97
N SER A 923 27.21 -0.64 28.97
CA SER A 923 26.68 0.72 28.86
C SER A 923 27.38 1.54 27.77
N ARG A 924 26.78 1.58 26.58
CA ARG A 924 27.17 2.38 25.42
C ARG A 924 26.05 3.38 25.09
N SER A 925 26.36 4.37 24.27
CA SER A 925 25.36 5.34 23.80
C SER A 925 25.12 5.19 22.30
N SER A 926 23.85 5.07 21.90
CA SER A 926 23.39 5.40 20.55
C SER A 926 23.63 6.89 20.31
N HIS A 927 24.12 7.28 19.13
CA HIS A 927 24.51 8.67 18.84
C HIS A 927 24.41 8.97 17.34
N PHE A 928 23.42 9.76 16.94
CA PHE A 928 23.19 10.13 15.55
C PHE A 928 22.54 11.52 15.42
N GLU A 929 22.68 12.14 14.26
CA GLU A 929 21.96 13.36 13.91
C GLU A 929 20.55 13.00 13.49
N PHE A 930 19.55 13.41 14.28
CA PHE A 930 18.16 13.39 13.90
C PHE A 930 17.83 14.68 13.13
N SER A 931 17.35 14.55 11.90
CA SER A 931 16.87 15.70 11.11
C SER A 931 15.51 15.42 10.50
N TYR A 932 14.65 16.44 10.40
CA TYR A 932 13.36 16.42 9.69
C TYR A 932 13.32 17.56 8.68
N SER A 933 12.91 17.23 7.45
CA SER A 933 12.59 18.17 6.37
C SER A 933 11.08 18.20 6.14
N GLU A 934 10.49 19.38 6.33
CA GLU A 934 9.09 19.71 6.01
C GLU A 934 8.84 19.69 4.49
N HIS A 935 9.85 20.07 3.70
CA HIS A 935 9.84 20.01 2.23
C HIS A 935 9.75 18.57 1.71
N ASP A 936 10.63 17.69 2.20
CA ASP A 936 10.75 16.31 1.71
C ASP A 936 9.79 15.34 2.42
N LYS A 937 9.13 15.82 3.48
CA LYS A 937 8.37 15.02 4.48
C LYS A 937 9.17 13.80 4.93
N ALA A 938 10.41 14.03 5.32
CA ALA A 938 11.37 12.97 5.63
C ALA A 938 12.18 13.26 6.90
N ILE A 939 12.28 12.26 7.77
CA ILE A 939 13.32 12.13 8.79
C ILE A 939 14.55 11.52 8.13
N THR A 940 15.72 12.11 8.36
CA THR A 940 17.01 11.50 8.04
C THR A 940 17.83 11.38 9.31
N CYS A 941 18.07 10.14 9.75
CA CYS A 941 18.95 9.80 10.86
C CYS A 941 20.35 9.55 10.29
N THR A 942 21.33 10.40 10.64
CA THR A 942 22.68 10.32 10.06
C THR A 942 23.74 9.99 11.12
N VAL A 943 24.47 8.90 10.93
CA VAL A 943 25.68 8.59 11.70
C VAL A 943 26.89 9.23 11.00
N ARG A 944 27.68 10.01 11.73
CA ARG A 944 28.96 10.55 11.27
C ARG A 944 30.06 9.68 11.87
N ALA A 945 30.76 8.88 11.07
CA ALA A 945 31.81 8.00 11.56
C ALA A 945 33.17 8.33 10.92
N MET A 946 34.19 8.47 11.76
CA MET A 946 35.56 8.74 11.32
C MET A 946 36.34 7.43 11.21
N LEU A 947 36.69 7.01 10.00
CA LEU A 947 37.53 5.85 9.74
C LEU A 947 39.01 6.25 9.88
N ILE A 948 39.72 5.68 10.86
CA ILE A 948 41.16 5.87 11.03
C ILE A 948 41.87 4.64 10.47
N PRO A 949 42.68 4.75 9.40
CA PRO A 949 43.48 3.63 8.92
C PRO A 949 44.51 3.22 9.98
N MET A 950 44.42 1.96 10.39
CA MET A 950 45.30 1.30 11.35
C MET A 950 45.97 0.10 10.68
N ASP A 951 46.99 -0.45 11.33
CA ASP A 951 47.53 -1.77 11.02
C ASP A 951 47.90 -2.52 12.32
N LEU A 952 47.96 -3.84 12.24
CA LEU A 952 48.44 -4.75 13.28
C LEU A 952 49.54 -5.60 12.66
N PHE A 953 50.75 -5.55 13.19
CA PHE A 953 51.90 -6.21 12.56
C PHE A 953 52.86 -6.82 13.58
N PRO A 954 53.52 -7.94 13.25
CA PRO A 954 54.55 -8.52 14.11
C PRO A 954 55.75 -7.56 14.22
N VAL A 955 56.41 -7.56 15.38
CA VAL A 955 57.61 -6.74 15.62
C VAL A 955 58.82 -7.57 16.04
N ASP A 956 60.01 -7.09 15.67
CA ASP A 956 61.29 -7.67 16.06
C ASP A 956 61.60 -7.45 17.55
N LEU A 957 62.73 -7.98 18.03
CA LEU A 957 63.20 -7.81 19.41
C LEU A 957 63.52 -6.34 19.80
N LYS A 958 63.35 -5.36 18.92
CA LYS A 958 63.50 -3.92 19.19
C LYS A 958 62.16 -3.18 19.16
N GLY A 959 61.06 -3.81 18.73
CA GLY A 959 59.74 -3.20 18.61
C GLY A 959 59.44 -2.54 17.25
N GLU A 960 60.29 -2.75 16.25
CA GLU A 960 60.07 -2.32 14.86
C GLU A 960 59.41 -3.43 14.03
N ARG A 961 58.73 -3.11 12.91
CA ARG A 961 58.03 -4.12 12.09
C ARG A 961 59.01 -5.22 11.65
N ASP A 962 58.64 -6.48 11.91
CA ASP A 962 59.42 -7.62 11.47
C ASP A 962 59.25 -7.84 9.95
N THR A 963 60.27 -7.48 9.18
CA THR A 963 60.32 -7.66 7.72
C THR A 963 60.86 -9.04 7.29
N SER A 964 61.02 -9.99 8.22
CA SER A 964 61.32 -11.40 7.90
C SER A 964 60.06 -12.25 7.73
N VAL A 965 58.90 -11.72 8.16
CA VAL A 965 57.59 -12.33 7.99
C VAL A 965 57.09 -12.14 6.54
N PRO A 966 56.55 -13.18 5.87
CA PRO A 966 55.99 -13.08 4.52
C PRO A 966 54.88 -12.01 4.37
N ASP A 967 54.74 -11.44 3.17
CA ASP A 967 53.79 -10.35 2.88
C ASP A 967 52.31 -10.71 3.17
N ASP A 968 51.93 -11.99 3.09
CA ASP A 968 50.60 -12.48 3.45
C ASP A 968 50.32 -12.47 4.96
N GLN A 969 51.38 -12.39 5.78
CA GLN A 969 51.37 -12.37 7.25
C GLN A 969 51.90 -11.06 7.84
N ALA A 970 52.39 -10.13 7.00
CA ALA A 970 52.93 -8.83 7.40
C ALA A 970 51.88 -7.86 8.01
N SER A 971 50.58 -8.16 7.86
CA SER A 971 49.48 -7.52 8.58
C SER A 971 48.56 -8.62 9.16
N ILE A 972 48.40 -8.63 10.48
CA ILE A 972 47.63 -9.60 11.25
C ILE A 972 46.17 -9.14 11.35
N PRO A 973 45.16 -10.00 11.10
CA PRO A 973 43.76 -9.62 11.24
C PRO A 973 43.41 -9.18 12.66
N TYR A 974 42.72 -8.04 12.78
CA TYR A 974 42.20 -7.60 14.06
C TYR A 974 41.13 -8.57 14.59
N GLU A 975 41.08 -8.68 15.92
CA GLU A 975 40.25 -9.62 16.68
C GLU A 975 39.92 -9.00 18.04
N TYR A 976 38.63 -8.80 18.32
CA TYR A 976 38.16 -8.05 19.50
C TYR A 976 38.72 -8.60 20.83
N SER A 977 38.74 -9.92 21.01
CA SER A 977 39.17 -10.58 22.26
C SER A 977 40.66 -10.41 22.59
N HIS A 978 41.51 -10.13 21.59
CA HIS A 978 42.95 -9.91 21.76
C HIS A 978 43.34 -8.43 21.62
N HIS A 979 42.73 -7.71 20.68
CA HIS A 979 43.25 -6.43 20.18
C HIS A 979 42.39 -5.20 20.52
N SER A 980 41.18 -5.36 21.08
CA SER A 980 40.28 -4.23 21.38
C SER A 980 40.89 -3.20 22.34
N MET A 981 41.56 -3.67 23.39
CA MET A 981 42.21 -2.86 24.43
C MET A 981 43.55 -2.22 23.99
N MET A 982 44.06 -2.55 22.80
CA MET A 982 45.30 -1.95 22.30
C MET A 982 45.09 -0.50 21.85
N MET A 983 46.08 0.35 22.13
CA MET A 983 46.17 1.73 21.65
C MET A 983 47.20 1.86 20.53
N PRO A 984 47.12 2.89 19.67
CA PRO A 984 48.17 3.18 18.69
C PRO A 984 49.54 3.34 19.38
N GLY A 985 50.57 2.69 18.84
CA GLY A 985 51.91 2.60 19.41
C GLY A 985 52.10 1.53 20.50
N SER A 986 51.06 0.76 20.86
CA SER A 986 51.19 -0.32 21.85
C SER A 986 51.54 -1.68 21.20
N THR A 987 52.32 -2.47 21.93
CA THR A 987 52.72 -3.83 21.55
C THR A 987 52.23 -4.83 22.59
N VAL A 988 51.58 -5.91 22.14
CA VAL A 988 51.06 -7.01 22.97
C VAL A 988 51.39 -8.33 22.25
N ASP A 989 51.90 -9.33 22.98
CA ASP A 989 52.23 -10.68 22.46
C ASP A 989 53.07 -10.70 21.16
N GLY A 990 53.96 -9.72 20.98
CA GLY A 990 54.82 -9.58 19.79
C GLY A 990 54.16 -8.88 18.59
N VAL A 991 52.92 -8.39 18.74
CA VAL A 991 52.17 -7.65 17.72
C VAL A 991 52.01 -6.19 18.15
N ARG A 992 52.31 -5.25 17.25
CA ARG A 992 52.14 -3.81 17.45
C ARG A 992 50.93 -3.28 16.68
N MET A 993 50.12 -2.46 17.34
CA MET A 993 49.04 -1.70 16.70
C MET A 993 49.52 -0.27 16.44
N ASP A 994 49.48 0.19 15.19
CA ASP A 994 49.90 1.56 14.84
C ASP A 994 49.11 2.13 13.65
N TYR A 995 49.25 3.43 13.40
CA TYR A 995 48.54 4.11 12.32
C TYR A 995 49.10 3.76 10.93
N ARG A 996 48.21 3.72 9.93
CA ARG A 996 48.56 3.58 8.51
C ARG A 996 48.32 4.91 7.78
N ASP A 997 49.18 5.25 6.82
CA ASP A 997 49.14 6.55 6.13
C ASP A 997 48.06 6.67 5.04
N ALA A 998 47.40 5.56 4.68
CA ALA A 998 46.31 5.51 3.70
C ALA A 998 45.39 4.29 3.95
N VAL A 999 44.27 4.23 3.22
CA VAL A 999 43.51 2.99 3.01
C VAL A 999 44.14 2.16 1.87
N GLY A 1000 43.81 0.88 1.79
CA GLY A 1000 44.25 -0.01 0.73
C GLY A 1000 43.69 0.39 -0.65
N PRO A 1001 44.42 0.15 -1.76
CA PRO A 1001 44.05 0.65 -3.09
C PRO A 1001 42.79 0.03 -3.70
N GLY A 1002 42.22 -1.00 -3.08
CA GLY A 1002 40.95 -1.63 -3.46
C GLY A 1002 39.76 -1.28 -2.55
N PHE A 1003 39.92 -0.42 -1.54
CA PHE A 1003 38.88 -0.11 -0.58
C PHE A 1003 38.11 1.17 -0.95
N ASP A 1004 36.87 1.01 -1.44
CA ASP A 1004 35.98 2.12 -1.79
C ASP A 1004 34.99 2.43 -0.65
N VAL A 1005 35.20 3.58 -0.01
CA VAL A 1005 34.35 4.10 1.07
C VAL A 1005 32.94 4.43 0.58
N MET A 1006 32.77 4.91 -0.67
CA MET A 1006 31.46 5.20 -1.24
C MET A 1006 30.70 3.92 -1.57
N ALA A 1007 31.38 2.88 -2.06
CA ALA A 1007 30.77 1.56 -2.20
C ALA A 1007 30.31 1.00 -0.85
N LEU A 1008 31.07 1.19 0.22
CA LEU A 1008 30.69 0.80 1.58
C LEU A 1008 29.48 1.60 2.12
N ILE A 1009 29.45 2.93 1.95
CA ILE A 1009 28.26 3.76 2.29
C ILE A 1009 27.03 3.25 1.53
N ASN A 1010 27.15 3.07 0.21
CA ASN A 1010 26.04 2.61 -0.63
C ASN A 1010 25.56 1.21 -0.22
N ARG A 1011 26.47 0.30 0.16
CA ARG A 1011 26.13 -1.03 0.70
C ARG A 1011 25.33 -0.92 1.99
N ILE A 1012 25.83 -0.15 2.95
CA ILE A 1012 25.17 0.04 4.26
C ILE A 1012 23.80 0.70 4.08
N GLU A 1013 23.70 1.82 3.34
CA GLU A 1013 22.42 2.50 3.13
C GLU A 1013 21.43 1.65 2.31
N ALA A 1014 21.90 0.83 1.36
CA ALA A 1014 21.02 -0.10 0.63
C ALA A 1014 20.39 -1.16 1.55
N VAL A 1015 21.14 -1.73 2.48
CA VAL A 1015 20.61 -2.68 3.48
C VAL A 1015 19.71 -1.95 4.49
N LEU A 1016 20.14 -0.80 5.00
CA LEU A 1016 19.45 -0.06 6.07
C LEU A 1016 18.09 0.55 5.69
N ASN A 1017 17.75 0.68 4.39
CA ASN A 1017 16.57 1.43 3.93
C ASN A 1017 15.52 0.61 3.15
N GLN A 1018 15.64 -0.72 3.10
CA GLN A 1018 14.84 -1.58 2.21
C GLN A 1018 13.31 -1.45 2.36
N GLY A 1019 12.79 -1.38 3.60
CA GLY A 1019 11.33 -1.42 3.85
C GLY A 1019 10.56 -0.12 3.54
N ASN A 1020 11.20 0.85 2.87
CA ASN A 1020 10.65 2.18 2.54
C ASN A 1020 9.92 2.84 3.74
N TYR A 1021 10.60 2.81 4.87
CA TYR A 1021 10.08 3.09 6.22
C TYR A 1021 9.42 4.46 6.38
N LYS A 1022 8.33 4.53 7.16
CA LYS A 1022 7.58 5.77 7.43
C LYS A 1022 7.05 5.81 8.87
N LEU A 1023 6.89 7.01 9.42
CA LEU A 1023 6.06 7.25 10.60
C LEU A 1023 4.69 7.79 10.15
N ILE A 1024 3.63 7.38 10.85
CA ILE A 1024 2.24 7.81 10.62
C ILE A 1024 1.77 8.57 11.87
N LEU A 1025 1.09 9.71 11.68
CA LEU A 1025 0.50 10.46 12.80
C LEU A 1025 -0.62 9.63 13.45
N ASP A 1026 -0.49 9.33 14.74
CA ASP A 1026 -1.50 8.59 15.48
C ASP A 1026 -2.73 9.45 15.79
N GLY A 1027 -3.89 8.81 15.94
CA GLY A 1027 -5.17 9.51 16.11
C GLY A 1027 -5.59 10.39 14.91
N CYS A 1028 -4.87 10.33 13.78
CA CYS A 1028 -5.29 10.99 12.55
C CYS A 1028 -6.62 10.41 12.07
N SER A 1029 -7.62 11.25 11.79
CA SER A 1029 -8.96 10.81 11.34
C SER A 1029 -8.99 10.10 9.99
N LYS A 1030 -7.86 10.07 9.26
CA LYS A 1030 -7.63 9.27 8.04
C LYS A 1030 -6.94 7.93 8.31
N GLY A 1031 -6.63 7.59 9.56
CA GLY A 1031 -6.02 6.33 10.00
C GLY A 1031 -4.76 5.95 9.21
N ALA A 1032 -4.66 4.68 8.83
CA ALA A 1032 -3.57 4.19 7.96
C ALA A 1032 -3.47 4.93 6.62
N ALA A 1033 -4.58 5.50 6.09
CA ALA A 1033 -4.60 6.27 4.85
C ALA A 1033 -4.16 7.74 5.02
N CYS A 1034 -3.84 8.17 6.25
CA CYS A 1034 -3.38 9.53 6.53
C CYS A 1034 -2.12 9.88 5.71
N GLY A 1035 -2.20 10.97 4.94
CA GLY A 1035 -1.08 11.49 4.14
C GLY A 1035 0.01 12.19 4.96
N CYS A 1036 -0.17 12.31 6.27
CA CYS A 1036 0.83 12.79 7.20
C CYS A 1036 1.85 11.67 7.49
N ARG A 1037 2.49 11.17 6.43
CA ARG A 1037 3.51 10.12 6.48
C ARG A 1037 4.87 10.75 6.35
N VAL A 1038 5.71 10.53 7.35
CA VAL A 1038 7.08 11.03 7.35
C VAL A 1038 7.99 9.87 7.00
N LYS A 1039 8.63 9.91 5.83
CA LYS A 1039 9.61 8.88 5.42
C LYS A 1039 10.76 8.86 6.43
N VAL A 1040 11.27 7.69 6.78
CA VAL A 1040 12.49 7.55 7.59
C VAL A 1040 13.60 7.04 6.70
N LYS A 1041 14.77 7.70 6.77
CA LYS A 1041 16.00 7.25 6.14
C LYS A 1041 17.14 7.16 7.14
N PHE A 1042 17.89 6.07 7.06
CA PHE A 1042 19.14 5.88 7.79
C PHE A 1042 20.30 6.17 6.85
N ARG A 1043 21.26 6.99 7.31
CA ARG A 1043 22.41 7.44 6.52
C ARG A 1043 23.73 7.33 7.26
N ILE A 1044 24.83 7.18 6.52
CA ILE A 1044 26.16 7.19 7.11
C ILE A 1044 27.17 8.05 6.33
N ASP A 1045 27.71 9.04 7.04
CA ASP A 1045 28.79 9.92 6.58
C ASP A 1045 30.12 9.34 7.07
N LEU A 1046 30.69 8.42 6.28
CA LEU A 1046 32.01 7.82 6.50
C LEU A 1046 33.10 8.75 5.95
N ARG A 1047 34.07 9.16 6.79
CA ARG A 1047 35.24 9.94 6.33
C ARG A 1047 36.53 9.37 6.87
N VAL A 1048 37.53 9.23 5.98
CA VAL A 1048 38.86 8.75 6.34
C VAL A 1048 39.68 9.87 6.98
N SER A 1049 40.25 9.59 8.16
CA SER A 1049 41.15 10.48 8.90
C SER A 1049 42.49 9.79 9.10
N ILE A 1050 43.53 10.26 8.41
CA ILE A 1050 44.88 9.75 8.59
C ILE A 1050 45.39 10.17 9.98
N LYS A 1051 45.90 9.20 10.75
CA LYS A 1051 46.45 9.41 12.11
C LYS A 1051 45.46 10.09 13.09
N GLY A 1052 44.16 9.99 12.85
CA GLY A 1052 43.12 10.60 13.70
C GLY A 1052 43.04 12.12 13.64
N ALA A 1053 43.65 12.76 12.63
CA ALA A 1053 43.60 14.21 12.43
C ALA A 1053 42.15 14.73 12.28
N PRO A 1054 41.75 15.80 13.01
CA PRO A 1054 40.41 16.38 12.89
C PRO A 1054 40.09 16.87 11.47
N ILE A 1055 38.98 16.40 10.91
CA ILE A 1055 38.50 16.82 9.59
C ILE A 1055 37.67 18.10 9.74
N ASN A 1056 38.03 19.17 9.02
CA ASN A 1056 37.35 20.46 9.13
C ASN A 1056 35.86 20.35 8.77
N GLY A 1057 35.00 20.98 9.58
CA GLY A 1057 33.54 20.92 9.44
C GLY A 1057 32.88 19.57 9.82
N PHE A 1058 33.66 18.54 10.17
CA PHE A 1058 33.14 17.21 10.50
C PHE A 1058 33.25 16.91 12.00
N LYS A 1059 32.11 16.65 12.65
CA LYS A 1059 32.02 16.23 14.04
C LYS A 1059 31.57 14.76 14.09
N PRO A 1060 32.48 13.78 14.21
CA PRO A 1060 32.08 12.39 14.28
C PRO A 1060 31.28 12.09 15.55
N HIS A 1061 30.26 11.25 15.42
CA HIS A 1061 29.55 10.61 16.53
C HIS A 1061 30.34 9.45 17.11
N VAL A 1062 31.10 8.76 16.25
CA VAL A 1062 31.94 7.59 16.56
C VAL A 1062 33.23 7.64 15.72
N THR A 1063 34.30 7.05 16.25
CA THR A 1063 35.59 6.90 15.59
C THR A 1063 35.93 5.41 15.52
N LEU A 1064 36.27 4.92 14.32
CA LEU A 1064 36.47 3.50 14.03
C LEU A 1064 37.91 3.28 13.56
N LYS A 1065 38.55 2.22 14.07
CA LYS A 1065 39.81 1.71 13.53
C LYS A 1065 39.52 0.95 12.22
N LEU A 1066 40.28 1.18 11.16
CA LEU A 1066 40.13 0.48 9.87
C LEU A 1066 41.41 -0.29 9.52
N PHE A 1067 41.38 -1.60 9.70
CA PHE A 1067 42.49 -2.52 9.49
C PHE A 1067 42.49 -3.11 8.06
N PRO A 1068 43.63 -3.60 7.54
CA PRO A 1068 43.66 -4.30 6.24
C PRO A 1068 42.85 -5.61 6.22
N GLN A 1069 42.64 -6.21 7.41
CA GLN A 1069 41.95 -7.48 7.62
C GLN A 1069 41.30 -7.50 9.02
N VAL A 1070 40.11 -8.08 9.17
CA VAL A 1070 39.44 -8.38 10.47
C VAL A 1070 38.91 -9.81 10.50
N LEU A 1071 38.83 -10.43 11.68
CA LEU A 1071 38.10 -11.72 11.84
C LEU A 1071 36.57 -11.55 11.93
N ARG A 1072 36.13 -10.36 12.33
CA ARG A 1072 34.76 -9.82 12.22
C ARG A 1072 34.87 -8.33 12.46
N ALA A 1073 34.08 -7.51 11.76
CA ALA A 1073 33.96 -6.09 12.11
C ALA A 1073 33.21 -5.92 13.44
N ASP A 1074 33.57 -4.90 14.23
CA ASP A 1074 32.86 -4.49 15.44
C ASP A 1074 32.67 -2.95 15.49
N THR A 1075 31.77 -2.49 16.36
CA THR A 1075 31.48 -1.07 16.70
C THR A 1075 32.68 -0.14 17.01
N GLY A 1076 33.91 -0.65 17.13
CA GLY A 1076 35.15 0.12 17.27
C GLY A 1076 36.19 -0.15 16.18
N ALA A 1077 36.07 -1.25 15.42
CA ALA A 1077 37.07 -1.70 14.46
C ALA A 1077 36.48 -2.44 13.26
N TRP A 1078 36.70 -1.91 12.06
CA TRP A 1078 36.28 -2.51 10.77
C TRP A 1078 37.51 -2.94 9.94
N GLY A 1079 37.26 -3.72 8.88
CA GLY A 1079 38.31 -4.21 7.99
C GLY A 1079 38.07 -3.87 6.52
N GLU A 1080 39.15 -3.77 5.76
CA GLU A 1080 39.11 -3.69 4.29
C GLU A 1080 38.74 -5.04 3.65
N ARG A 1081 38.93 -6.15 4.38
CA ARG A 1081 38.51 -7.52 4.06
C ARG A 1081 38.15 -8.27 5.35
N HIS A 1082 37.18 -9.17 5.26
CA HIS A 1082 36.85 -10.12 6.33
C HIS A 1082 37.63 -11.43 6.19
N LYS A 1083 37.97 -12.02 7.31
CA LYS A 1083 38.66 -13.30 7.48
C LYS A 1083 37.92 -14.11 8.53
N TRP A 1084 38.19 -15.40 8.63
CA TRP A 1084 37.72 -16.24 9.75
C TRP A 1084 38.82 -17.22 10.17
N LYS A 1085 38.68 -17.81 11.37
CA LYS A 1085 39.54 -18.90 11.85
C LYS A 1085 38.77 -20.21 11.74
N ASP A 1086 39.37 -21.22 11.11
CA ASP A 1086 38.84 -22.58 11.12
C ASP A 1086 39.12 -23.30 12.46
N GLU A 1087 38.60 -24.52 12.61
CA GLU A 1087 38.79 -25.35 13.82
C GLU A 1087 40.27 -25.65 14.13
N SER A 1088 41.15 -25.60 13.11
CA SER A 1088 42.60 -25.72 13.26
C SER A 1088 43.29 -24.38 13.60
N LYS A 1089 42.50 -23.33 13.88
CA LYS A 1089 42.89 -21.94 14.11
C LYS A 1089 43.59 -21.27 12.92
N LYS A 1090 43.54 -21.87 11.72
CA LYS A 1090 44.13 -21.27 10.52
C LYS A 1090 43.22 -20.18 9.99
N ILE A 1091 43.81 -19.08 9.55
CA ILE A 1091 43.10 -17.93 8.99
C ILE A 1091 42.74 -18.21 7.54
N GLN A 1092 41.48 -17.97 7.19
CA GLN A 1092 40.86 -18.24 5.89
C GLN A 1092 40.12 -16.97 5.42
N ASP A 1093 39.95 -16.80 4.10
CA ASP A 1093 39.10 -15.72 3.56
C ASP A 1093 37.63 -15.94 3.93
N TYR A 1094 36.97 -14.87 4.37
CA TYR A 1094 35.52 -14.82 4.57
C TYR A 1094 34.90 -14.00 3.43
N PRO A 1095 33.78 -14.41 2.82
CA PRO A 1095 33.11 -13.61 1.81
C PRO A 1095 32.59 -12.30 2.42
N ASP A 1096 32.60 -11.22 1.65
CA ASP A 1096 31.93 -9.99 2.08
C ASP A 1096 30.45 -10.26 2.38
N ALA A 1097 29.98 -9.73 3.50
CA ALA A 1097 28.62 -9.91 4.03
C ALA A 1097 28.06 -8.56 4.53
N ASN A 1098 26.99 -8.59 5.33
CA ASN A 1098 26.27 -7.39 5.79
C ASN A 1098 26.75 -6.87 7.16
N VAL A 1099 27.95 -7.27 7.61
CA VAL A 1099 28.42 -7.02 8.99
C VAL A 1099 28.55 -5.53 9.32
N GLU A 1100 29.04 -4.67 8.43
CA GLU A 1100 29.10 -3.23 8.77
C GLU A 1100 27.70 -2.60 8.84
N ALA A 1101 26.70 -3.14 8.13
CA ALA A 1101 25.31 -2.69 8.25
C ALA A 1101 24.69 -3.09 9.60
N HIS A 1102 25.03 -4.29 10.10
CA HIS A 1102 24.71 -4.76 11.46
C HIS A 1102 25.32 -3.82 12.51
N GLU A 1103 26.65 -3.60 12.48
CA GLU A 1103 27.34 -2.70 13.41
C GLU A 1103 26.82 -1.24 13.32
N CYS A 1104 26.34 -0.80 12.14
CA CYS A 1104 25.69 0.51 11.98
C CYS A 1104 24.31 0.59 12.61
N GLY A 1105 23.55 -0.51 12.64
CA GLY A 1105 22.23 -0.57 13.29
C GLY A 1105 22.29 -0.16 14.76
N HIS A 1106 23.32 -0.61 15.48
CA HIS A 1106 23.51 -0.27 16.90
C HIS A 1106 23.59 1.24 17.17
N TYR A 1107 24.16 2.05 16.25
CA TYR A 1107 24.20 3.51 16.45
C TYR A 1107 22.81 4.15 16.36
N PHE A 1108 21.91 3.57 15.59
CA PHE A 1108 20.49 3.93 15.51
C PHE A 1108 19.64 3.28 16.61
N ASN A 1109 20.27 2.62 17.58
CA ASN A 1109 19.66 1.83 18.64
C ASN A 1109 18.93 0.57 18.14
N PHE A 1110 19.51 -0.18 17.21
CA PHE A 1110 18.99 -1.50 16.84
C PHE A 1110 19.61 -2.59 17.75
N PRO A 1111 18.78 -3.41 18.44
CA PRO A 1111 19.19 -4.56 19.26
C PRO A 1111 19.46 -5.81 18.41
N ASP A 1112 20.10 -6.82 19.00
CA ASP A 1112 20.46 -8.09 18.34
C ASP A 1112 19.36 -9.16 18.38
N GLU A 1113 19.39 -10.03 17.37
CA GLU A 1113 18.44 -11.11 17.10
C GLU A 1113 19.13 -12.43 16.68
N TYR A 1114 20.32 -12.72 17.21
CA TYR A 1114 21.01 -13.98 16.93
C TYR A 1114 21.20 -14.83 18.19
N TYR A 1115 20.62 -16.02 18.12
CA TYR A 1115 20.69 -17.06 19.15
C TYR A 1115 21.12 -18.42 18.56
N GLY A 1116 20.82 -18.67 17.28
CA GLY A 1116 21.34 -19.80 16.52
C GLY A 1116 22.87 -19.86 16.51
N GLN A 1117 23.42 -21.07 16.37
CA GLN A 1117 24.86 -21.38 16.45
C GLN A 1117 25.54 -21.11 17.81
N GLY A 1118 24.82 -20.60 18.82
CA GLY A 1118 25.33 -20.32 20.16
C GLY A 1118 25.57 -18.83 20.38
N GLY A 1119 24.48 -18.05 20.32
CA GLY A 1119 24.52 -16.59 20.27
C GLY A 1119 24.48 -15.85 21.61
N TRP A 1120 24.14 -14.56 21.50
CA TRP A 1120 24.07 -13.60 22.61
C TRP A 1120 22.61 -13.15 22.79
N LEU A 1121 21.92 -13.69 23.80
CA LEU A 1121 20.50 -13.38 24.02
C LEU A 1121 20.32 -12.15 24.90
N HIS A 1122 19.38 -11.27 24.52
CA HIS A 1122 19.12 -10.01 25.23
C HIS A 1122 18.53 -10.23 26.63
N GLU A 1123 18.89 -9.36 27.59
CA GLU A 1123 18.38 -9.40 28.97
C GLU A 1123 16.84 -9.28 29.12
N SER A 1124 16.10 -8.91 28.07
CA SER A 1124 14.62 -8.87 28.09
C SER A 1124 13.99 -10.27 28.11
N TYR A 1125 14.73 -11.30 27.69
CA TYR A 1125 14.35 -12.70 27.80
C TYR A 1125 14.76 -13.32 29.14
N ILE A 1126 15.23 -12.52 30.10
CA ILE A 1126 15.86 -13.04 31.32
C ILE A 1126 15.02 -12.65 32.53
N LYS A 1127 14.58 -13.68 33.24
CA LYS A 1127 13.64 -13.58 34.36
C LYS A 1127 14.23 -14.35 35.54
N ASN A 1128 14.52 -13.64 36.62
CA ASN A 1128 15.16 -14.18 37.82
C ASN A 1128 16.53 -14.87 37.55
N GLU A 1129 17.35 -14.30 36.66
CA GLU A 1129 18.62 -14.87 36.17
C GLU A 1129 18.51 -16.18 35.36
N GLU A 1130 17.31 -16.63 35.02
CA GLU A 1130 17.05 -17.72 34.07
C GLU A 1130 16.54 -17.18 32.73
N ILE A 1131 16.79 -17.91 31.64
CA ILE A 1131 16.39 -17.53 30.28
C ILE A 1131 15.01 -18.11 29.96
N ASP A 1132 14.05 -17.24 29.64
CA ASP A 1132 12.70 -17.60 29.20
C ASP A 1132 12.71 -17.96 27.71
N PHE A 1133 13.13 -19.20 27.41
CA PHE A 1133 13.06 -19.75 26.07
C PHE A 1133 11.63 -19.89 25.54
N SER A 1134 10.61 -19.88 26.41
CA SER A 1134 9.21 -19.90 25.96
C SER A 1134 8.82 -18.57 25.32
N LEU A 1135 9.33 -17.44 25.84
CA LEU A 1135 9.21 -16.12 25.23
C LEU A 1135 10.04 -16.00 23.93
N VAL A 1136 11.23 -16.61 23.88
CA VAL A 1136 12.04 -16.68 22.64
C VAL A 1136 11.30 -17.42 21.52
N ASP A 1137 10.78 -18.61 21.82
CA ASP A 1137 10.05 -19.43 20.83
C ASP A 1137 8.69 -18.83 20.47
N ALA A 1138 8.01 -18.13 21.40
CA ALA A 1138 6.75 -17.43 21.13
C ALA A 1138 6.94 -16.22 20.19
N ASN A 1139 8.08 -15.52 20.28
CA ASN A 1139 8.40 -14.40 19.41
C ASN A 1139 8.98 -14.81 18.04
N ALA A 1140 9.36 -16.08 17.85
CA ALA A 1140 9.99 -16.56 16.62
C ALA A 1140 9.09 -16.32 15.38
N GLY A 1141 9.61 -15.60 14.38
CA GLY A 1141 8.84 -15.22 13.18
C GLY A 1141 7.82 -14.09 13.38
N THR A 1142 7.74 -13.46 14.56
CA THR A 1142 6.88 -12.28 14.79
C THR A 1142 7.56 -10.98 14.36
N ARG A 1143 6.80 -9.87 14.23
CA ARG A 1143 7.35 -8.53 13.96
C ARG A 1143 7.73 -7.77 15.23
N PHE A 1144 8.27 -8.45 16.22
CA PHE A 1144 8.82 -7.83 17.41
C PHE A 1144 9.85 -8.75 18.03
N TRP A 1145 11.12 -8.36 17.97
CA TRP A 1145 12.24 -8.99 18.67
C TRP A 1145 12.19 -10.52 18.56
N GLN A 1146 12.69 -11.06 17.46
CA GLN A 1146 12.89 -12.48 17.32
C GLN A 1146 14.21 -12.84 18.02
N GLY A 1147 14.20 -13.68 19.06
CA GLY A 1147 15.45 -14.09 19.71
C GLY A 1147 16.43 -14.79 18.75
N HIS A 1148 15.91 -15.38 17.66
CA HIS A 1148 16.68 -15.76 16.47
C HIS A 1148 15.95 -15.34 15.19
N SER A 1149 16.63 -14.69 14.26
CA SER A 1149 16.13 -14.46 12.90
C SER A 1149 17.18 -14.76 11.82
N VAL A 1150 16.78 -15.53 10.80
CA VAL A 1150 17.70 -16.08 9.78
C VAL A 1150 18.12 -15.03 8.73
N ALA A 1151 17.22 -14.10 8.41
CA ALA A 1151 17.42 -13.13 7.31
C ALA A 1151 17.65 -11.68 7.79
N ASN A 1152 17.35 -11.35 9.05
CA ASN A 1152 17.45 -9.99 9.57
C ASN A 1152 18.92 -9.56 9.70
N VAL A 1153 19.25 -8.30 9.44
CA VAL A 1153 20.63 -7.81 9.58
C VAL A 1153 21.12 -7.84 11.02
N MET A 1154 20.22 -7.79 12.00
CA MET A 1154 20.57 -7.96 13.43
C MET A 1154 20.60 -9.43 13.86
N GLY A 1155 20.23 -10.37 12.98
CA GLY A 1155 20.33 -11.81 13.16
C GLY A 1155 21.41 -12.42 12.25
N ASP A 1156 21.18 -13.66 11.78
CA ASP A 1156 22.13 -14.34 10.87
C ASP A 1156 22.27 -13.66 9.50
N GLY A 1157 21.38 -12.73 9.14
CA GLY A 1157 21.48 -11.91 7.93
C GLY A 1157 22.77 -11.07 7.89
N ALA A 1158 23.33 -10.69 9.04
CA ALA A 1158 24.66 -10.06 9.14
C ALA A 1158 25.74 -10.87 8.39
N ASN A 1159 25.67 -12.20 8.51
CA ASN A 1159 26.63 -13.17 7.98
C ASN A 1159 26.26 -13.66 6.57
N SER A 1160 25.13 -13.22 6.00
CA SER A 1160 24.71 -13.61 4.65
C SER A 1160 25.62 -12.97 3.59
N PRO A 1161 26.31 -13.75 2.73
CA PRO A 1161 27.19 -13.20 1.71
C PRO A 1161 26.48 -12.24 0.76
N LEU A 1162 27.19 -11.23 0.26
CA LEU A 1162 26.62 -10.25 -0.67
C LEU A 1162 26.31 -10.87 -2.04
N GLN A 1163 25.28 -10.33 -2.72
CA GLN A 1163 24.94 -10.67 -4.11
C GLN A 1163 24.87 -9.40 -4.97
N PRO A 1164 25.50 -9.35 -6.16
CA PRO A 1164 25.45 -8.19 -7.03
C PRO A 1164 24.00 -7.77 -7.36
N GLY A 1165 23.66 -6.51 -7.10
CA GLY A 1165 22.33 -5.95 -7.37
C GLY A 1165 21.21 -6.41 -6.44
N ARG A 1166 21.49 -7.14 -5.36
CA ARG A 1166 20.46 -7.65 -4.44
C ARG A 1166 20.92 -7.58 -2.98
N SER A 1167 20.10 -6.99 -2.11
CA SER A 1167 20.30 -7.10 -0.66
C SER A 1167 20.11 -8.54 -0.18
N THR A 1168 21.01 -9.02 0.68
CA THR A 1168 21.00 -10.39 1.21
C THR A 1168 20.64 -10.49 2.69
N ALA A 1169 20.46 -9.35 3.38
CA ALA A 1169 19.80 -9.25 4.68
C ALA A 1169 18.54 -8.38 4.59
N SER A 1170 17.55 -8.60 5.44
CA SER A 1170 16.35 -7.75 5.61
C SER A 1170 16.44 -6.92 6.90
N ILE A 1171 15.52 -5.97 7.06
CA ILE A 1171 15.31 -5.21 8.30
C ILE A 1171 13.81 -5.05 8.52
N GLU A 1172 13.34 -5.46 9.69
CA GLU A 1172 11.92 -5.40 10.05
C GLU A 1172 11.47 -4.01 10.56
N PRO A 1173 10.16 -3.67 10.50
CA PRO A 1173 9.71 -2.31 10.81
C PRO A 1173 9.92 -1.83 12.25
N TYR A 1174 9.99 -2.72 13.26
CA TYR A 1174 10.03 -2.30 14.67
C TYR A 1174 11.32 -1.57 15.07
N TYR A 1175 12.42 -1.71 14.33
CA TYR A 1175 13.65 -0.94 14.54
C TYR A 1175 13.44 0.59 14.42
N LEU A 1176 12.31 1.01 13.83
CA LEU A 1176 11.87 2.41 13.79
C LEU A 1176 11.37 2.94 15.14
N GLU A 1177 11.15 2.11 16.16
CA GLU A 1177 10.57 2.50 17.45
C GLU A 1177 11.36 3.63 18.12
N TYR A 1178 12.69 3.59 18.09
CA TYR A 1178 13.51 4.67 18.65
C TYR A 1178 13.33 5.99 17.87
N VAL A 1179 13.30 5.93 16.53
CA VAL A 1179 13.04 7.10 15.67
C VAL A 1179 11.62 7.65 15.89
N ARG A 1180 10.63 6.76 16.07
CA ARG A 1180 9.23 7.07 16.39
C ARG A 1180 9.12 7.82 17.72
N ARG A 1181 9.82 7.36 18.77
CA ARG A 1181 9.89 8.04 20.07
C ARG A 1181 10.47 9.44 19.91
N GLN A 1182 11.66 9.58 19.32
CA GLN A 1182 12.32 10.89 19.15
C GLN A 1182 11.46 11.90 18.36
N PHE A 1183 10.77 11.45 17.29
CA PHE A 1183 9.85 12.32 16.55
C PHE A 1183 8.57 12.65 17.34
N SER A 1184 8.06 11.72 18.13
CA SER A 1184 6.88 11.94 18.99
C SER A 1184 7.15 12.99 20.07
N LEU A 1185 8.31 12.86 20.72
CA LEU A 1185 8.85 13.81 21.69
C LEU A 1185 9.01 15.21 21.06
N ALA A 1186 9.71 15.30 19.93
CA ALA A 1186 9.95 16.59 19.26
C ALA A 1186 8.69 17.28 18.72
N THR A 1187 7.66 16.53 18.33
CA THR A 1187 6.42 17.08 17.77
C THR A 1187 5.28 17.23 18.79
N ASN A 1188 5.45 16.73 20.01
CA ASN A 1188 4.40 16.62 21.05
C ASN A 1188 3.11 15.95 20.49
N LYS A 1189 3.30 14.87 19.73
CA LYS A 1189 2.26 14.09 19.05
C LYS A 1189 2.65 12.62 19.10
N LEU A 1190 1.67 11.72 19.21
CA LEU A 1190 1.94 10.29 19.08
C LEU A 1190 2.12 9.93 17.60
N TRP A 1191 3.14 9.13 17.31
CA TRP A 1191 3.37 8.54 15.99
C TRP A 1191 3.37 7.02 16.08
N ARG A 1192 2.96 6.36 15.00
CA ARG A 1192 3.00 4.91 14.79
C ARG A 1192 4.02 4.54 13.71
N VAL A 1193 4.57 3.34 13.82
CA VAL A 1193 5.43 2.74 12.79
C VAL A 1193 4.59 2.34 11.57
N GLY A 1194 5.11 2.62 10.37
CA GLY A 1194 4.52 2.19 9.10
C GLY A 1194 5.59 1.78 8.07
N TYR A 1195 5.23 0.87 7.18
CA TYR A 1195 6.12 0.31 6.17
C TYR A 1195 5.31 -0.14 4.94
N ASP A 1196 5.95 -0.19 3.76
CA ASP A 1196 5.27 -0.58 2.52
C ASP A 1196 5.13 -2.11 2.35
N ALA A 1197 4.47 -2.53 1.27
CA ALA A 1197 3.93 -3.87 1.11
C ALA A 1197 4.94 -4.94 0.66
#